data_AF-A0A4Q5X542-F1
#
_entry.id   AF-A0A4Q5X542-F1
#
_cell.length_a   1.000
_cell.length_b   1.000
_cell.length_c   1.000
_cell.angle_alpha   90.00
_cell.angle_beta   90.00
_cell.angle_gamma   90.00
#
_symmetry.space_group_name_H-M   'P 1'
#
loop_
_entity.id
_entity.type
_entity.pdbx_description
1 polymer ?
#
loop_
_entity_poly.entity_id
_entity_poly.type
_entity_poly.pdbx_seq_one_letter_code
_entity_poly.pdbx_strand_id
1 'polypeptide(L)'
;MTFKMRLLLGAAAPLVFTLPAMAQVSIATATTAPVRTSTANSGAASDVNITTAGSITLTSPAAGTAAVTIDSNNSVTNAGTIAIPNTNDVVGVRIAPNITGNFTNNGTISLLEDYTRTDTDSDGDLDGPLAQGSNRVGLLVEPGGTMTGNIAINGGINVEGNNSYGVSVRSALNGSYNQNSSVVVVGSNTVGVDLREDISGNVEVGSIAVQGEGAVGLRVLGDVGGEFLIDGSISSTGFTSTSVSNYVDPDLLGPNDLTIAQRRDADDLLVGGSAVEVRGSLAYGLLVNGAAVGGVDPTDDVKDVVQDFNENRTTGSITSYGSAPALSIRAQDGAGGSNIVLAPVRETILDTLDDDKDSNTTEVIGTFNYAYGLMNRGAITANGYNVGFAATGLEVAGSADGTHTTTIQGGIFNGATISAQAFEANATAVRIGAGASTPQLVNAGSISAAVNTETTHDSTGILIEAGANVPTVVNNGLISAQTRGYDGDAVAFRDLSGTVTSFTNTSRIGSGYVDDDATDDIVSGAGRALAVDLSANTTGVNFTQNEAANNARIFGGILLGSGNFGAGSDALTITNAKLTGDATFGGAGAAVNLSNAQMTGALALGSADGSLSFINGTIYNGAITHSGAGPMSLTVNNSTMNNLGDGTLNLTSMSLTNSAKVGLIVDNARVTGNTPIYNVVGTADIGANTIFTPIFSQFSAQPFTLRVLNATTLNLGGPVSSMLNANSPYIYDLQLVQPNANAIDLVLDVKTASELGLNTREASAYGAV
;
A
#
# COMPACT_ATOMS: atom_id res chain seq x y z
N MET A 1 5.12 -13.82 -87.64
CA MET A 1 3.71 -13.74 -88.09
C MET A 1 3.03 -12.62 -87.31
N THR A 2 2.57 -11.62 -88.03
CA THR A 2 1.67 -10.53 -87.59
C THR A 2 0.33 -11.06 -87.10
N PHE A 3 -0.25 -10.42 -86.07
CA PHE A 3 -1.67 -10.06 -86.09
C PHE A 3 -1.93 -8.81 -85.23
N LYS A 4 -2.42 -7.76 -85.89
CA LYS A 4 -3.07 -6.56 -85.33
C LYS A 4 -4.56 -6.85 -85.19
N MET A 5 -5.21 -6.36 -84.14
CA MET A 5 -6.62 -5.90 -84.05
C MET A 5 -6.91 -5.59 -82.57
N ARG A 6 -7.72 -4.61 -82.16
CA ARG A 6 -8.34 -3.40 -82.69
C ARG A 6 -8.94 -2.72 -81.45
N LEU A 7 -8.91 -1.40 -81.43
CA LEU A 7 -9.55 -0.53 -80.43
C LEU A 7 -11.08 -0.78 -80.38
N LEU A 8 -11.66 -0.85 -79.19
CA LEU A 8 -13.10 -0.63 -78.98
C LEU A 8 -13.31 0.30 -77.77
N LEU A 9 -13.67 1.55 -78.06
CA LEU A 9 -14.21 2.51 -77.12
C LEU A 9 -15.56 2.00 -76.61
N GLY A 10 -15.68 1.77 -75.30
CA GLY A 10 -16.95 1.60 -74.60
C GLY A 10 -17.15 2.76 -73.64
N ALA A 11 -18.14 3.61 -73.92
CA ALA A 11 -18.55 4.69 -73.05
C ALA A 11 -19.15 4.12 -71.75
N ALA A 12 -18.49 4.34 -70.63
CA ALA A 12 -19.08 4.19 -69.30
C ALA A 12 -19.28 5.61 -68.74
N ALA A 13 -20.54 6.01 -68.60
CA ALA A 13 -20.92 7.21 -67.88
C ALA A 13 -20.35 7.14 -66.45
N PRO A 14 -19.72 8.22 -65.93
CA PRO A 14 -19.46 8.28 -64.51
C PRO A 14 -20.81 8.50 -63.83
N LEU A 15 -21.40 7.42 -63.30
CA LEU A 15 -22.41 7.54 -62.26
C LEU A 15 -21.67 8.06 -61.02
N VAL A 16 -21.50 9.39 -60.96
CA VAL A 16 -21.02 10.09 -59.77
C VAL A 16 -22.12 9.92 -58.73
N PHE A 17 -21.98 8.91 -57.88
CA PHE A 17 -22.65 8.94 -56.59
C PHE A 17 -22.01 10.08 -55.80
N THR A 18 -22.61 11.28 -55.91
CA THR A 18 -22.43 12.32 -54.90
C THR A 18 -23.06 11.79 -53.62
N LEU A 19 -22.30 11.01 -52.85
CA LEU A 19 -22.57 10.89 -51.44
C LEU A 19 -22.54 12.32 -50.88
N PRO A 20 -23.52 12.75 -50.07
CA PRO A 20 -23.42 14.04 -49.42
C PRO A 20 -22.15 14.00 -48.57
N ALA A 21 -21.13 14.76 -48.98
CA ALA A 21 -20.10 15.18 -48.05
C ALA A 21 -20.86 15.92 -46.95
N MET A 22 -20.93 15.36 -45.75
CA MET A 22 -21.40 16.08 -44.58
C MET A 22 -20.51 17.32 -44.49
N ALA A 23 -21.06 18.49 -44.83
CA ALA A 23 -20.30 19.71 -44.92
C ALA A 23 -19.90 20.10 -43.50
N GLN A 24 -18.69 19.73 -43.08
CA GLN A 24 -18.06 20.16 -41.85
C GLN A 24 -17.58 21.61 -42.00
N VAL A 25 -17.88 22.45 -41.02
CA VAL A 25 -17.43 23.85 -40.98
C VAL A 25 -16.02 23.90 -40.40
N SER A 26 -15.08 24.48 -41.16
CA SER A 26 -13.68 24.63 -40.73
C SER A 26 -13.41 26.04 -40.23
N ILE A 27 -12.92 26.16 -38.98
CA ILE A 27 -12.38 27.39 -38.42
C ILE A 27 -10.87 27.36 -38.66
N ALA A 28 -10.43 28.02 -39.72
CA ALA A 28 -9.05 28.01 -40.20
C ALA A 28 -8.23 29.25 -39.79
N THR A 29 -8.88 30.24 -39.18
CA THR A 29 -8.27 31.50 -38.73
C THR A 29 -8.85 31.92 -37.39
N ALA A 30 -8.21 32.86 -36.70
CA ALA A 30 -8.69 33.39 -35.44
C ALA A 30 -10.09 34.01 -35.53
N THR A 31 -10.93 33.75 -34.54
CA THR A 31 -12.24 34.37 -34.34
C THR A 31 -12.38 34.85 -32.89
N THR A 32 -13.22 35.86 -32.69
CA THR A 32 -13.52 36.44 -31.36
C THR A 32 -14.99 36.34 -31.01
N ALA A 33 -15.72 35.47 -31.71
CA ALA A 33 -17.16 35.26 -31.54
C ALA A 33 -17.42 33.81 -31.10
N PRO A 34 -18.38 33.57 -30.20
CA PRO A 34 -18.80 32.22 -29.85
C PRO A 34 -19.25 31.41 -31.07
N VAL A 35 -18.98 30.11 -31.03
CA VAL A 35 -19.38 29.15 -32.08
C VAL A 35 -20.41 28.18 -31.52
N ARG A 36 -21.44 27.87 -32.31
CA ARG A 36 -22.47 26.88 -31.97
C ARG A 36 -22.69 25.90 -33.10
N THR A 37 -22.77 24.60 -32.80
CA THR A 37 -22.99 23.58 -33.83
C THR A 37 -24.34 23.74 -34.52
N SER A 38 -25.38 24.20 -33.83
CA SER A 38 -26.73 24.45 -34.38
C SER A 38 -26.78 25.52 -35.47
N THR A 39 -25.80 26.43 -35.51
CA THR A 39 -25.74 27.55 -36.45
C THR A 39 -24.43 27.63 -37.25
N ALA A 40 -23.54 26.65 -37.11
CA ALA A 40 -22.17 26.70 -37.62
C ALA A 40 -22.10 26.90 -39.14
N ASN A 41 -23.02 26.31 -39.90
CA ASN A 41 -23.04 26.39 -41.35
C ASN A 41 -23.99 27.49 -41.83
N SER A 42 -23.60 28.75 -41.63
CA SER A 42 -24.38 29.92 -42.07
C SER A 42 -25.84 29.89 -41.55
N GLY A 43 -26.01 29.53 -40.28
CA GLY A 43 -27.32 29.40 -39.61
C GLY A 43 -27.94 28.00 -39.65
N ALA A 44 -27.34 27.04 -40.35
CA ALA A 44 -27.72 25.62 -40.27
C ALA A 44 -26.77 24.82 -39.37
N ALA A 45 -27.26 23.68 -38.87
CA ALA A 45 -26.47 22.79 -38.02
C ALA A 45 -25.37 22.06 -38.80
N SER A 46 -24.18 21.91 -38.22
CA SER A 46 -23.03 21.24 -38.85
C SER A 46 -21.96 20.86 -37.83
N ASP A 47 -21.13 19.88 -38.19
CA ASP A 47 -19.91 19.53 -37.48
C ASP A 47 -18.90 20.69 -37.55
N VAL A 48 -18.13 20.91 -36.50
CA VAL A 48 -17.14 21.99 -36.42
C VAL A 48 -15.74 21.39 -36.31
N ASN A 49 -14.81 21.86 -37.15
CA ASN A 49 -13.39 21.55 -37.06
C ASN A 49 -12.59 22.84 -36.89
N ILE A 50 -12.02 23.05 -35.70
CA ILE A 50 -11.05 24.12 -35.46
C ILE A 50 -9.69 23.56 -35.86
N THR A 51 -9.12 24.07 -36.93
CA THR A 51 -7.82 23.59 -37.43
C THR A 51 -6.68 24.06 -36.54
N THR A 52 -5.46 23.53 -36.74
CA THR A 52 -4.25 23.98 -36.02
C THR A 52 -3.92 25.47 -36.19
N ALA A 53 -4.36 26.09 -37.29
CA ALA A 53 -4.23 27.53 -37.52
C ALA A 53 -5.44 28.35 -36.99
N GLY A 54 -6.52 27.68 -36.60
CA GLY A 54 -7.73 28.30 -36.07
C GLY A 54 -7.60 28.63 -34.58
N SER A 55 -8.29 29.69 -34.15
CA SER A 55 -8.46 29.98 -32.73
C SER A 55 -9.80 30.64 -32.45
N ILE A 56 -10.30 30.49 -31.22
CA ILE A 56 -11.47 31.17 -30.69
C ILE A 56 -11.04 31.83 -29.37
N THR A 57 -10.87 33.15 -29.38
CA THR A 57 -10.47 33.91 -28.19
C THR A 57 -11.54 34.92 -27.83
N LEU A 58 -12.18 34.76 -26.67
CA LEU A 58 -13.19 35.69 -26.18
C LEU A 58 -12.61 36.61 -25.11
N THR A 59 -12.46 37.89 -25.43
CA THR A 59 -12.02 38.91 -24.45
C THR A 59 -13.22 39.57 -23.80
N SER A 60 -13.34 39.45 -22.48
CA SER A 60 -14.43 40.01 -21.68
C SER A 60 -15.85 39.61 -22.15
N PRO A 61 -16.14 38.32 -22.44
CA PRO A 61 -17.49 37.89 -22.74
C PRO A 61 -18.43 38.07 -21.54
N ALA A 62 -19.74 38.09 -21.79
CA ALA A 62 -20.74 38.12 -20.73
C ALA A 62 -20.69 36.83 -19.89
N ALA A 63 -21.04 36.91 -18.61
CA ALA A 63 -21.21 35.74 -17.75
C ALA A 63 -22.18 34.73 -18.38
N GLY A 64 -21.85 33.45 -18.23
CA GLY A 64 -22.56 32.32 -18.84
C GLY A 64 -22.20 32.05 -20.30
N THR A 65 -21.26 32.78 -20.90
CA THR A 65 -20.84 32.55 -22.29
C THR A 65 -19.96 31.31 -22.42
N ALA A 66 -20.17 30.54 -23.48
CA ALA A 66 -19.26 29.48 -23.91
C ALA A 66 -18.55 29.86 -25.21
N ALA A 67 -17.25 29.56 -25.35
CA ALA A 67 -16.53 29.81 -26.60
C ALA A 67 -17.00 28.87 -27.72
N VAL A 68 -17.23 27.60 -27.40
CA VAL A 68 -17.88 26.62 -28.27
C VAL A 68 -19.09 26.03 -27.55
N THR A 69 -20.23 25.95 -28.23
CA THR A 69 -21.43 25.24 -27.77
C THR A 69 -21.78 24.13 -28.75
N ILE A 70 -21.89 22.90 -28.24
CA ILE A 70 -22.39 21.73 -28.97
C ILE A 70 -23.85 21.54 -28.55
N ASP A 71 -24.77 22.05 -29.37
CA ASP A 71 -26.22 22.11 -29.10
C ASP A 71 -27.06 21.45 -30.20
N SER A 72 -26.43 20.63 -31.04
CA SER A 72 -27.07 19.83 -32.09
C SER A 72 -26.39 18.45 -32.21
N ASN A 73 -26.97 17.55 -33.00
CA ASN A 73 -26.41 16.22 -33.26
C ASN A 73 -25.21 16.28 -34.22
N ASN A 74 -24.13 16.94 -33.77
CA ASN A 74 -22.94 17.23 -34.55
C ASN A 74 -21.69 17.07 -33.68
N SER A 75 -20.59 16.71 -34.32
CA SER A 75 -19.30 16.52 -33.65
C SER A 75 -18.44 17.78 -33.72
N VAL A 76 -17.55 17.94 -32.75
CA VAL A 76 -16.56 19.02 -32.73
C VAL A 76 -15.16 18.44 -32.55
N THR A 77 -14.24 18.86 -33.43
CA THR A 77 -12.81 18.60 -33.30
C THR A 77 -12.08 19.93 -33.11
N ASN A 78 -11.34 20.08 -32.03
CA ASN A 78 -10.45 21.23 -31.79
C ASN A 78 -8.99 20.81 -31.96
N ALA A 79 -8.30 21.30 -32.99
CA ALA A 79 -6.84 21.19 -33.14
C ALA A 79 -6.12 22.52 -32.90
N GLY A 80 -6.86 23.61 -32.64
CA GLY A 80 -6.34 24.96 -32.45
C GLY A 80 -6.41 25.44 -30.99
N THR A 81 -6.60 26.74 -30.79
CA THR A 81 -6.69 27.34 -29.44
C THR A 81 -8.10 27.84 -29.13
N ILE A 82 -8.65 27.46 -27.98
CA ILE A 82 -9.85 28.06 -27.38
C ILE A 82 -9.40 28.79 -26.11
N ALA A 83 -9.64 30.10 -26.01
CA ALA A 83 -9.16 30.90 -24.89
C ALA A 83 -10.18 31.94 -24.39
N ILE A 84 -10.29 32.07 -23.07
CA ILE A 84 -11.08 33.12 -22.41
C ILE A 84 -10.25 33.70 -21.24
N PRO A 85 -9.47 34.77 -21.46
CA PRO A 85 -8.69 35.38 -20.41
C PRO A 85 -9.56 36.25 -19.47
N ASN A 86 -9.17 36.31 -18.20
CA ASN A 86 -9.58 37.33 -17.22
C ASN A 86 -11.10 37.49 -17.07
N THR A 87 -11.88 36.40 -17.18
CA THR A 87 -13.35 36.46 -17.13
C THR A 87 -13.92 35.33 -16.27
N ASN A 88 -14.90 35.64 -15.42
CA ASN A 88 -15.57 34.67 -14.55
C ASN A 88 -16.85 34.12 -15.20
N ASP A 89 -17.35 33.01 -14.65
CA ASP A 89 -18.62 32.40 -15.06
C ASP A 89 -18.66 32.01 -16.54
N VAL A 90 -17.55 31.49 -17.07
CA VAL A 90 -17.38 31.18 -18.50
C VAL A 90 -17.05 29.71 -18.73
N VAL A 91 -17.35 29.25 -19.94
CA VAL A 91 -17.08 27.87 -20.36
C VAL A 91 -16.23 27.86 -21.64
N GLY A 92 -15.19 27.04 -21.70
CA GLY A 92 -14.44 26.84 -22.95
C GLY A 92 -15.31 26.15 -23.98
N VAL A 93 -15.69 24.90 -23.69
CA VAL A 93 -16.60 24.09 -24.51
C VAL A 93 -17.78 23.64 -23.66
N ARG A 94 -18.99 23.94 -24.14
CA ARG A 94 -20.25 23.51 -23.53
C ARG A 94 -20.94 22.49 -24.42
N ILE A 95 -21.39 21.39 -23.86
CA ILE A 95 -22.11 20.32 -24.54
C ILE A 95 -23.49 20.18 -23.90
N ALA A 96 -24.54 20.34 -24.70
CA ALA A 96 -25.92 20.15 -24.26
C ALA A 96 -26.22 18.65 -24.01
N PRO A 97 -27.11 18.29 -23.08
CA PRO A 97 -27.55 16.90 -22.92
C PRO A 97 -28.45 16.47 -24.08
N ASN A 98 -28.67 15.16 -24.23
CA ASN A 98 -29.59 14.55 -25.20
C ASN A 98 -29.22 14.82 -26.66
N ILE A 99 -27.92 14.95 -26.94
CA ILE A 99 -27.37 15.07 -28.29
C ILE A 99 -26.53 13.85 -28.67
N THR A 100 -26.30 13.67 -29.96
CA THR A 100 -25.37 12.68 -30.51
C THR A 100 -24.21 13.35 -31.23
N GLY A 101 -22.98 13.08 -30.82
CA GLY A 101 -21.79 13.64 -31.44
C GLY A 101 -20.54 13.41 -30.59
N ASN A 102 -19.38 13.35 -31.24
CA ASN A 102 -18.11 13.25 -30.54
C ASN A 102 -17.53 14.63 -30.24
N PHE A 103 -16.82 14.75 -29.13
CA PHE A 103 -15.93 15.86 -28.87
C PHE A 103 -14.48 15.38 -28.83
N THR A 104 -13.62 16.01 -29.61
CA THR A 104 -12.18 15.69 -29.64
C THR A 104 -11.38 16.97 -29.50
N ASN A 105 -10.58 17.09 -28.44
CA ASN A 105 -9.65 18.19 -28.23
C ASN A 105 -8.21 17.71 -28.50
N ASN A 106 -7.65 18.02 -29.67
CA ASN A 106 -6.22 17.85 -30.00
C ASN A 106 -5.41 19.14 -29.76
N GLY A 107 -6.08 20.28 -29.58
CA GLY A 107 -5.47 21.59 -29.32
C GLY A 107 -5.56 22.01 -27.85
N THR A 108 -5.51 23.32 -27.58
CA THR A 108 -5.49 23.86 -26.21
C THR A 108 -6.81 24.54 -25.85
N ILE A 109 -7.27 24.35 -24.61
CA ILE A 109 -8.36 25.12 -23.99
C ILE A 109 -7.79 25.85 -22.76
N SER A 110 -7.89 27.18 -22.71
CA SER A 110 -7.30 28.00 -21.64
C SER A 110 -8.26 29.05 -21.09
N LEU A 111 -8.56 28.97 -19.80
CA LEU A 111 -9.39 29.92 -19.05
C LEU A 111 -8.56 30.47 -17.88
N LEU A 112 -7.65 31.40 -18.20
CA LEU A 112 -6.59 31.88 -17.30
C LEU A 112 -6.87 33.31 -16.81
N GLU A 113 -6.22 33.69 -15.72
CA GLU A 113 -6.16 35.07 -15.25
C GLU A 113 -4.76 35.69 -15.35
N ASP A 114 -4.68 37.00 -15.18
CA ASP A 114 -3.44 37.77 -15.13
C ASP A 114 -3.04 38.13 -13.69
N TYR A 115 -3.67 37.47 -12.70
CA TYR A 115 -3.35 37.65 -11.30
C TYR A 115 -1.98 37.02 -10.98
N THR A 116 -1.13 37.80 -10.34
CA THR A 116 0.18 37.37 -9.86
C THR A 116 0.28 37.62 -8.37
N ARG A 117 0.63 36.58 -7.60
CA ARG A 117 0.90 36.67 -6.16
C ARG A 117 2.16 37.51 -5.88
N THR A 118 2.25 38.06 -4.68
CA THR A 118 3.35 38.92 -4.24
C THR A 118 3.83 38.50 -2.86
N ASP A 119 5.15 38.50 -2.66
CA ASP A 119 5.80 38.38 -1.35
C ASP A 119 5.65 39.70 -0.58
N THR A 120 4.75 39.74 0.41
CA THR A 120 4.32 40.95 1.14
C THR A 120 5.15 41.17 2.39
N ASP A 121 5.69 40.12 3.00
CA ASP A 121 6.46 40.19 4.24
C ASP A 121 7.98 39.93 4.06
N SER A 122 8.39 39.60 2.83
CA SER A 122 9.78 39.41 2.38
C SER A 122 10.50 38.22 3.00
N ASP A 123 9.77 37.15 3.32
CA ASP A 123 10.33 35.90 3.86
C ASP A 123 10.81 34.92 2.77
N GLY A 124 10.46 35.18 1.51
CA GLY A 124 10.93 34.45 0.33
C GLY A 124 9.90 33.51 -0.30
N ASP A 125 8.67 33.43 0.20
CA ASP A 125 7.54 32.87 -0.56
C ASP A 125 6.47 33.93 -0.92
N LEU A 126 5.42 33.50 -1.63
CA LEU A 126 4.45 34.41 -2.24
C LEU A 126 3.15 34.34 -1.48
N ASP A 127 2.53 35.49 -1.20
CA ASP A 127 1.29 35.56 -0.43
C ASP A 127 0.03 35.68 -1.28
N GLY A 128 -1.09 35.42 -0.61
CA GLY A 128 -2.43 35.66 -1.08
C GLY A 128 -3.07 34.43 -1.70
N PRO A 129 -4.32 34.56 -2.20
CA PRO A 129 -5.03 33.42 -2.77
C PRO A 129 -4.29 32.83 -3.97
N LEU A 130 -4.49 31.55 -4.25
CA LEU A 130 -3.95 30.90 -5.45
C LEU A 130 -4.63 31.38 -6.74
N ALA A 131 -5.89 31.80 -6.66
CA ALA A 131 -6.64 32.38 -7.77
C ALA A 131 -7.68 33.40 -7.28
N GLN A 132 -7.96 34.43 -8.08
CA GLN A 132 -8.99 35.45 -7.80
C GLN A 132 -10.29 35.22 -8.57
N GLY A 133 -10.19 34.69 -9.79
CA GLY A 133 -11.32 34.37 -10.66
C GLY A 133 -12.20 33.28 -10.09
N SER A 134 -13.34 33.04 -10.73
CA SER A 134 -14.27 31.99 -10.30
C SER A 134 -15.16 31.42 -11.40
N ASN A 135 -15.70 30.22 -11.12
CA ASN A 135 -16.71 29.52 -11.92
C ASN A 135 -16.31 29.35 -13.39
N ARG A 136 -15.06 28.98 -13.65
CA ARG A 136 -14.56 28.71 -15.00
C ARG A 136 -14.62 27.21 -15.26
N VAL A 137 -15.08 26.82 -16.45
CA VAL A 137 -15.12 25.39 -16.83
C VAL A 137 -14.48 25.18 -18.19
N GLY A 138 -13.42 24.38 -18.28
CA GLY A 138 -12.75 24.08 -19.55
C GLY A 138 -13.70 23.36 -20.52
N LEU A 139 -14.19 22.19 -20.11
CA LEU A 139 -15.22 21.42 -20.80
C LEU A 139 -16.38 21.12 -19.86
N LEU A 140 -17.60 21.49 -20.24
CA LEU A 140 -18.83 21.22 -19.51
C LEU A 140 -19.78 20.38 -20.36
N VAL A 141 -20.16 19.20 -19.89
CA VAL A 141 -21.41 18.54 -20.32
C VAL A 141 -22.49 18.93 -19.34
N GLU A 142 -23.51 19.64 -19.83
CA GLU A 142 -24.61 20.15 -19.01
C GLU A 142 -25.43 19.00 -18.41
N PRO A 143 -26.03 19.18 -17.22
CA PRO A 143 -26.82 18.14 -16.56
C PRO A 143 -28.19 17.92 -17.21
N GLY A 144 -28.83 16.80 -16.89
CA GLY A 144 -30.25 16.56 -17.18
C GLY A 144 -30.54 15.66 -18.39
N GLY A 145 -29.66 14.73 -18.74
CA GLY A 145 -29.93 13.72 -19.76
C GLY A 145 -28.74 12.83 -20.08
N THR A 146 -28.62 12.42 -21.34
CA THR A 146 -27.52 11.57 -21.82
C THR A 146 -26.85 12.22 -23.03
N MET A 147 -25.52 12.34 -23.01
CA MET A 147 -24.73 12.60 -24.21
C MET A 147 -24.39 11.27 -24.88
N THR A 148 -24.67 11.10 -26.17
CA THR A 148 -24.25 9.92 -26.93
C THR A 148 -23.06 10.25 -27.82
N GLY A 149 -21.97 9.52 -27.67
CA GLY A 149 -20.70 9.78 -28.35
C GLY A 149 -19.53 9.84 -27.36
N ASN A 150 -18.31 9.91 -27.91
CA ASN A 150 -17.10 9.88 -27.12
C ASN A 150 -16.58 11.30 -26.81
N ILE A 151 -15.90 11.43 -25.69
CA ILE A 151 -15.12 12.60 -25.31
C ILE A 151 -13.64 12.21 -25.31
N ALA A 152 -12.82 12.87 -26.13
CA ALA A 152 -11.39 12.63 -26.23
C ALA A 152 -10.59 13.91 -25.96
N ILE A 153 -9.71 13.90 -24.95
CA ILE A 153 -8.86 15.01 -24.53
C ILE A 153 -7.39 14.67 -24.84
N ASN A 154 -6.95 14.99 -26.05
CA ASN A 154 -5.60 14.76 -26.57
C ASN A 154 -4.70 16.01 -26.52
N GLY A 155 -5.25 17.18 -26.18
CA GLY A 155 -4.51 18.41 -25.95
C GLY A 155 -4.91 19.06 -24.63
N GLY A 156 -4.05 19.96 -24.13
CA GLY A 156 -4.13 20.45 -22.75
C GLY A 156 -5.32 21.35 -22.45
N ILE A 157 -5.83 21.24 -21.21
CA ILE A 157 -6.86 22.12 -20.64
C ILE A 157 -6.27 22.81 -19.41
N ASN A 158 -6.26 24.15 -19.39
CA ASN A 158 -5.73 24.94 -18.27
C ASN A 158 -6.80 25.90 -17.75
N VAL A 159 -7.07 25.87 -16.45
CA VAL A 159 -8.10 26.70 -15.82
C VAL A 159 -7.56 27.29 -14.52
N GLU A 160 -7.70 28.61 -14.35
CA GLU A 160 -7.40 29.29 -13.10
C GLU A 160 -8.68 29.93 -12.56
N GLY A 161 -9.03 29.68 -11.30
CA GLY A 161 -10.19 30.28 -10.64
C GLY A 161 -10.81 29.37 -9.59
N ASN A 162 -11.44 29.97 -8.57
CA ASN A 162 -12.14 29.27 -7.51
C ASN A 162 -13.46 28.64 -8.01
N ASN A 163 -13.90 27.53 -7.41
CA ASN A 163 -15.12 26.81 -7.80
C ASN A 163 -15.15 26.42 -9.30
N SER A 164 -13.97 26.13 -9.86
CA SER A 164 -13.75 25.89 -11.28
C SER A 164 -13.46 24.43 -11.59
N TYR A 165 -13.60 24.06 -12.86
CA TYR A 165 -13.47 22.69 -13.32
C TYR A 165 -12.62 22.64 -14.60
N GLY A 166 -11.70 21.70 -14.70
CA GLY A 166 -11.03 21.41 -15.98
C GLY A 166 -12.04 20.78 -16.94
N VAL A 167 -12.57 19.63 -16.54
CA VAL A 167 -13.65 18.90 -17.21
C VAL A 167 -14.75 18.57 -16.20
N SER A 168 -16.01 18.84 -16.55
CA SER A 168 -17.16 18.42 -15.75
C SER A 168 -18.23 17.79 -16.64
N VAL A 169 -18.42 16.48 -16.50
CA VAL A 169 -19.43 15.69 -17.20
C VAL A 169 -20.60 15.46 -16.26
N ARG A 170 -21.70 16.20 -16.44
CA ARG A 170 -22.85 16.21 -15.52
C ARG A 170 -24.09 15.48 -16.04
N SER A 171 -23.98 14.83 -17.18
CA SER A 171 -25.00 13.97 -17.80
C SER A 171 -24.40 12.59 -18.04
N ALA A 172 -25.24 11.56 -18.13
CA ALA A 172 -24.77 10.23 -18.47
C ALA A 172 -24.05 10.26 -19.83
N LEU A 173 -22.92 9.57 -19.95
CA LEU A 173 -22.16 9.46 -21.19
C LEU A 173 -22.37 8.08 -21.80
N ASN A 174 -23.19 8.02 -22.84
CA ASN A 174 -23.30 6.85 -23.69
C ASN A 174 -22.16 6.84 -24.72
N GLY A 175 -20.96 6.58 -24.21
CA GLY A 175 -19.69 6.54 -24.94
C GLY A 175 -18.53 6.38 -23.96
N SER A 176 -17.31 6.64 -24.45
CA SER A 176 -16.07 6.58 -23.65
C SER A 176 -15.52 7.98 -23.38
N TYR A 177 -14.82 8.11 -22.25
CA TYR A 177 -14.00 9.26 -21.91
C TYR A 177 -12.53 8.86 -21.97
N ASN A 178 -11.78 9.45 -22.90
CA ASN A 178 -10.34 9.18 -23.06
C ASN A 178 -9.55 10.47 -22.91
N GLN A 179 -8.51 10.46 -22.08
CA GLN A 179 -7.64 11.61 -21.86
C GLN A 179 -6.17 11.22 -22.01
N ASN A 180 -5.52 11.78 -23.02
CA ASN A 180 -4.11 11.52 -23.35
C ASN A 180 -3.21 12.73 -23.08
N SER A 181 -3.78 13.83 -22.56
CA SER A 181 -3.05 15.07 -22.28
C SER A 181 -3.40 15.66 -20.91
N SER A 182 -2.72 16.75 -20.53
CA SER A 182 -2.81 17.32 -19.19
C SER A 182 -4.05 18.19 -18.98
N VAL A 183 -4.75 17.96 -17.88
CA VAL A 183 -5.75 18.89 -17.33
C VAL A 183 -5.17 19.56 -16.09
N VAL A 184 -5.06 20.89 -16.09
CA VAL A 184 -4.47 21.67 -14.99
C VAL A 184 -5.49 22.66 -14.45
N VAL A 185 -5.71 22.66 -13.14
CA VAL A 185 -6.63 23.60 -12.48
C VAL A 185 -5.99 24.21 -11.24
N VAL A 186 -6.00 25.55 -11.14
CA VAL A 186 -5.50 26.28 -9.97
C VAL A 186 -6.65 27.10 -9.37
N GLY A 187 -6.88 26.96 -8.06
CA GLY A 187 -7.91 27.67 -7.31
C GLY A 187 -8.62 26.79 -6.29
N SER A 188 -9.28 27.41 -5.31
CA SER A 188 -9.98 26.70 -4.24
C SER A 188 -11.30 26.08 -4.71
N ASN A 189 -11.68 24.95 -4.10
CA ASN A 189 -12.89 24.18 -4.40
C ASN A 189 -13.00 23.77 -5.87
N THR A 190 -11.87 23.41 -6.47
CA THR A 190 -11.78 23.05 -7.88
C THR A 190 -11.74 21.54 -8.09
N VAL A 191 -12.12 21.09 -9.29
CA VAL A 191 -11.93 19.69 -9.69
C VAL A 191 -11.30 19.62 -11.07
N GLY A 192 -10.25 18.82 -11.22
CA GLY A 192 -9.59 18.60 -12.50
C GLY A 192 -10.55 17.97 -13.49
N VAL A 193 -10.99 16.74 -13.21
CA VAL A 193 -11.98 15.99 -13.99
C VAL A 193 -13.07 15.46 -13.07
N ASP A 194 -14.32 15.78 -13.41
CA ASP A 194 -15.49 15.50 -12.58
C ASP A 194 -16.55 14.76 -13.40
N LEU A 195 -16.66 13.45 -13.18
CA LEU A 195 -17.56 12.52 -13.88
C LEU A 195 -18.74 12.22 -12.95
N ARG A 196 -19.85 12.97 -13.08
CA ARG A 196 -20.93 12.93 -12.08
C ARG A 196 -21.99 11.85 -12.30
N GLU A 197 -22.18 11.42 -13.55
CA GLU A 197 -23.22 10.48 -13.95
C GLU A 197 -22.59 9.28 -14.68
N ASP A 198 -23.39 8.26 -14.95
CA ASP A 198 -22.91 6.99 -15.49
C ASP A 198 -22.22 7.14 -16.86
N ILE A 199 -21.13 6.39 -17.05
CA ILE A 199 -20.40 6.27 -18.31
C ILE A 199 -20.52 4.84 -18.80
N SER A 200 -21.14 4.64 -19.96
CA SER A 200 -21.37 3.28 -20.49
C SER A 200 -20.11 2.60 -21.03
N GLY A 201 -19.12 3.38 -21.47
CA GLY A 201 -17.89 2.91 -22.12
C GLY A 201 -16.66 3.00 -21.22
N ASN A 202 -15.49 3.01 -21.84
CA ASN A 202 -14.20 3.06 -21.13
C ASN A 202 -13.93 4.46 -20.59
N VAL A 203 -13.16 4.51 -19.50
CA VAL A 203 -12.62 5.71 -18.89
C VAL A 203 -11.11 5.55 -18.79
N GLU A 204 -10.38 6.27 -19.63
CA GLU A 204 -8.92 6.32 -19.64
C GLU A 204 -8.46 7.72 -19.24
N VAL A 205 -7.66 7.79 -18.17
CA VAL A 205 -7.25 9.07 -17.56
C VAL A 205 -5.74 9.25 -17.60
N GLY A 206 -5.31 10.24 -18.38
CA GLY A 206 -3.96 10.76 -18.41
C GLY A 206 -3.66 11.74 -17.27
N SER A 207 -2.75 12.69 -17.50
CA SER A 207 -2.24 13.55 -16.43
C SER A 207 -3.24 14.62 -15.97
N ILE A 208 -3.38 14.78 -14.65
CA ILE A 208 -4.18 15.83 -14.02
C ILE A 208 -3.36 16.48 -12.91
N ALA A 209 -3.30 17.81 -12.87
CA ALA A 209 -2.68 18.53 -11.76
C ALA A 209 -3.64 19.59 -11.22
N VAL A 210 -3.96 19.51 -9.94
CA VAL A 210 -4.80 20.51 -9.27
C VAL A 210 -4.11 21.11 -8.05
N GLN A 211 -4.26 22.42 -7.88
CA GLN A 211 -3.68 23.16 -6.76
C GLN A 211 -4.72 24.11 -6.16
N GLY A 212 -5.04 23.94 -4.88
CA GLY A 212 -5.99 24.78 -4.15
C GLY A 212 -6.59 24.12 -2.92
N GLU A 213 -7.12 24.95 -2.02
CA GLU A 213 -7.90 24.45 -0.88
C GLU A 213 -9.10 23.62 -1.39
N GLY A 214 -9.26 22.40 -0.88
CA GLY A 214 -10.33 21.49 -1.30
C GLY A 214 -10.27 21.06 -2.77
N ALA A 215 -9.15 21.26 -3.47
CA ALA A 215 -8.99 20.84 -4.85
C ALA A 215 -8.97 19.30 -4.96
N VAL A 216 -9.65 18.74 -5.95
CA VAL A 216 -9.69 17.28 -6.22
C VAL A 216 -9.22 17.01 -7.65
N GLY A 217 -8.35 16.02 -7.84
CA GLY A 217 -7.82 15.71 -9.18
C GLY A 217 -8.89 15.12 -10.08
N LEU A 218 -9.25 13.86 -9.82
CA LEU A 218 -10.30 13.13 -10.51
C LEU A 218 -11.40 12.73 -9.53
N ARG A 219 -12.66 13.03 -9.86
CA ARG A 219 -13.83 12.59 -9.10
C ARG A 219 -14.80 11.84 -9.98
N VAL A 220 -15.12 10.60 -9.61
CA VAL A 220 -16.04 9.71 -10.32
C VAL A 220 -17.20 9.38 -9.39
N LEU A 221 -18.37 9.94 -9.67
CA LEU A 221 -19.59 9.72 -8.88
C LEU A 221 -20.53 8.70 -9.51
N GLY A 222 -20.63 8.70 -10.84
CA GLY A 222 -21.45 7.73 -11.59
C GLY A 222 -20.75 6.40 -11.79
N ASP A 223 -21.52 5.39 -12.19
CA ASP A 223 -21.01 4.06 -12.50
C ASP A 223 -20.24 4.06 -13.84
N VAL A 224 -19.20 3.23 -13.95
CA VAL A 224 -18.46 3.01 -15.21
C VAL A 224 -18.72 1.61 -15.73
N GLY A 225 -19.32 1.53 -16.92
CA GLY A 225 -19.67 0.29 -17.60
C GLY A 225 -18.53 -0.36 -18.38
N GLY A 226 -17.48 0.39 -18.72
CA GLY A 226 -16.28 -0.09 -19.40
C GLY A 226 -15.06 -0.23 -18.47
N GLU A 227 -13.89 -0.33 -19.08
CA GLU A 227 -12.61 -0.36 -18.38
C GLU A 227 -12.31 0.99 -17.75
N PHE A 228 -11.74 1.01 -16.54
CA PHE A 228 -11.26 2.24 -15.91
C PHE A 228 -9.76 2.13 -15.64
N LEU A 229 -9.01 2.91 -16.42
CA LEU A 229 -7.56 2.95 -16.45
C LEU A 229 -7.03 4.33 -16.05
N ILE A 230 -6.03 4.36 -15.17
CA ILE A 230 -5.23 5.55 -14.87
C ILE A 230 -3.83 5.32 -15.43
N ASP A 231 -3.51 6.06 -16.47
CA ASP A 231 -2.28 5.94 -17.28
C ASP A 231 -1.30 7.09 -17.06
N GLY A 232 -1.80 8.24 -16.61
CA GLY A 232 -0.99 9.43 -16.34
C GLY A 232 -0.75 9.70 -14.86
N SER A 233 -0.13 10.85 -14.61
CA SER A 233 0.10 11.37 -13.26
C SER A 233 -1.05 12.26 -12.81
N ILE A 234 -1.75 11.86 -11.75
CA ILE A 234 -2.80 12.64 -11.09
C ILE A 234 -2.25 13.17 -9.77
N SER A 235 -2.16 14.49 -9.62
CA SER A 235 -1.70 15.14 -8.39
C SER A 235 -2.69 16.16 -7.86
N SER A 236 -2.88 16.16 -6.53
CA SER A 236 -3.67 17.17 -5.80
C SER A 236 -2.87 17.73 -4.63
N THR A 237 -2.96 19.05 -4.42
CA THR A 237 -2.34 19.73 -3.29
C THR A 237 -3.11 21.01 -2.95
N GLY A 238 -3.18 21.35 -1.67
CA GLY A 238 -3.51 22.72 -1.25
C GLY A 238 -2.25 23.58 -1.07
N PHE A 239 -1.10 22.95 -0.85
CA PHE A 239 0.15 23.65 -0.62
C PHE A 239 0.64 24.42 -1.83
N THR A 240 1.30 25.54 -1.57
CA THR A 240 1.95 26.38 -2.58
C THR A 240 3.27 25.79 -3.06
N SER A 241 3.91 24.95 -2.23
CA SER A 241 5.14 24.22 -2.55
C SER A 241 5.03 22.73 -2.20
N THR A 242 5.54 21.89 -3.09
CA THR A 242 5.66 20.43 -2.93
C THR A 242 7.12 19.97 -2.94
N SER A 243 8.06 20.91 -2.95
CA SER A 243 9.51 20.67 -3.02
C SER A 243 10.29 21.23 -1.84
N VAL A 244 9.66 22.06 -1.00
CA VAL A 244 10.24 22.58 0.25
C VAL A 244 9.23 22.48 1.40
N SER A 245 9.57 21.69 2.42
CA SER A 245 8.76 21.47 3.64
C SER A 245 9.06 22.52 4.72
N ASN A 246 8.08 22.81 5.59
CA ASN A 246 8.28 23.56 6.83
C ASN A 246 8.85 22.72 7.98
N TYR A 247 8.96 21.39 7.81
CA TYR A 247 9.55 20.51 8.81
C TYR A 247 11.05 20.77 8.93
N VAL A 248 11.47 20.88 10.17
CA VAL A 248 12.85 20.83 10.61
C VAL A 248 12.86 19.98 11.86
N ASP A 249 13.85 19.11 11.93
CA ASP A 249 14.12 18.31 13.11
C ASP A 249 14.29 19.25 14.33
N PRO A 250 13.43 19.15 15.37
CA PRO A 250 13.49 20.02 16.53
C PRO A 250 14.84 20.02 17.24
N ASP A 251 15.60 18.92 17.19
CA ASP A 251 16.92 18.82 17.82
C ASP A 251 18.01 19.58 17.05
N LEU A 252 17.73 19.88 15.78
CA LEU A 252 18.60 20.69 14.94
C LEU A 252 18.27 22.20 15.03
N LEU A 253 17.23 22.60 15.76
CA LEU A 253 16.86 24.01 15.92
C LEU A 253 17.76 24.74 16.92
N GLY A 254 18.57 25.67 16.42
CA GLY A 254 19.31 26.63 17.23
C GLY A 254 18.47 27.84 17.68
N PRO A 255 18.91 28.61 18.69
CA PRO A 255 18.17 29.77 19.20
C PRO A 255 17.86 30.90 18.20
N ASN A 256 18.51 30.89 17.04
CA ASN A 256 18.36 31.91 15.99
C ASN A 256 17.74 31.36 14.69
N ASP A 257 17.38 30.08 14.66
CA ASP A 257 16.73 29.48 13.49
C ASP A 257 15.25 29.88 13.45
N LEU A 258 14.70 29.94 12.24
CA LEU A 258 13.26 30.16 12.07
C LEU A 258 12.48 29.02 12.73
N THR A 259 11.48 29.37 13.52
CA THR A 259 10.52 28.41 14.06
C THR A 259 9.69 27.81 12.93
N ILE A 260 9.05 26.66 13.16
CA ILE A 260 8.17 26.01 12.16
C ILE A 260 7.11 26.99 11.64
N ALA A 261 6.50 27.79 12.53
CA ALA A 261 5.47 28.77 12.19
C ALA A 261 6.00 30.01 11.44
N GLN A 262 7.32 30.17 11.32
CA GLN A 262 7.97 31.27 10.58
C GLN A 262 8.62 30.79 9.28
N ARG A 263 8.48 29.51 8.93
CA ARG A 263 9.05 28.94 7.70
C ARG A 263 8.05 28.89 6.54
N ARG A 264 6.76 28.96 6.87
CA ARG A 264 5.62 28.93 5.96
C ARG A 264 4.46 29.66 6.58
N ASP A 265 3.79 30.43 5.75
CA ASP A 265 2.60 31.14 6.14
C ASP A 265 1.34 30.27 6.02
N ALA A 266 0.25 30.76 6.59
CA ALA A 266 -1.00 30.00 6.64
C ALA A 266 -1.59 29.72 5.25
N ASP A 267 -1.38 30.63 4.29
CA ASP A 267 -1.80 30.48 2.90
C ASP A 267 -0.88 29.58 2.07
N ASP A 268 0.28 29.18 2.59
CA ASP A 268 1.10 28.11 2.01
C ASP A 268 0.65 26.70 2.39
N LEU A 269 -0.12 26.60 3.47
CA LEU A 269 -0.48 25.34 4.14
C LEU A 269 -1.96 24.99 3.96
N LEU A 270 -2.56 25.36 2.83
CA LEU A 270 -3.96 25.06 2.56
C LEU A 270 -4.18 23.53 2.45
N VAL A 271 -5.35 23.08 2.88
CA VAL A 271 -5.73 21.66 2.84
C VAL A 271 -6.33 21.33 1.47
N GLY A 272 -5.63 20.53 0.67
CA GLY A 272 -6.16 19.97 -0.58
C GLY A 272 -7.16 18.83 -0.35
N GLY A 273 -7.87 18.43 -1.40
CA GLY A 273 -8.68 17.21 -1.45
C GLY A 273 -7.93 16.03 -2.07
N SER A 274 -8.61 14.90 -2.22
CA SER A 274 -8.01 13.66 -2.74
C SER A 274 -7.51 13.83 -4.17
N ALA A 275 -6.45 13.12 -4.56
CA ALA A 275 -6.03 13.10 -5.96
C ALA A 275 -7.04 12.34 -6.83
N VAL A 276 -7.56 11.21 -6.34
CA VAL A 276 -8.62 10.44 -7.00
C VAL A 276 -9.72 10.04 -6.00
N GLU A 277 -10.97 10.27 -6.39
CA GLU A 277 -12.16 9.84 -5.68
C GLU A 277 -13.03 8.95 -6.57
N VAL A 278 -13.29 7.72 -6.12
CA VAL A 278 -14.24 6.81 -6.74
C VAL A 278 -15.41 6.62 -5.78
N ARG A 279 -16.61 6.99 -6.24
CA ARG A 279 -17.88 6.88 -5.51
C ARG A 279 -18.94 6.05 -6.26
N GLY A 280 -18.69 5.67 -7.51
CA GLY A 280 -19.54 4.79 -8.32
C GLY A 280 -18.97 3.37 -8.49
N SER A 281 -19.81 2.44 -8.93
CA SER A 281 -19.42 1.06 -9.25
C SER A 281 -18.66 0.96 -10.56
N LEU A 282 -17.68 0.06 -10.62
CA LEU A 282 -16.83 -0.15 -11.80
C LEU A 282 -17.03 -1.57 -12.34
N ALA A 283 -17.58 -1.69 -13.55
CA ALA A 283 -17.90 -2.97 -14.18
C ALA A 283 -16.66 -3.81 -14.52
N TYR A 284 -15.49 -3.17 -14.67
CA TYR A 284 -14.21 -3.82 -14.91
C TYR A 284 -13.10 -3.26 -13.99
N GLY A 285 -13.46 -3.01 -12.73
CA GLY A 285 -12.52 -2.64 -11.68
C GLY A 285 -11.76 -1.35 -11.93
N LEU A 286 -10.74 -1.10 -11.12
CA LEU A 286 -9.80 0.01 -11.27
C LEU A 286 -8.39 -0.52 -11.50
N LEU A 287 -7.75 -0.05 -12.57
CA LEU A 287 -6.34 -0.31 -12.87
C LEU A 287 -5.54 1.01 -12.80
N VAL A 288 -4.63 1.12 -11.83
CA VAL A 288 -3.53 2.10 -11.89
C VAL A 288 -2.40 1.46 -12.68
N ASN A 289 -2.17 1.96 -13.89
CA ASN A 289 -1.36 1.25 -14.88
C ASN A 289 0.13 1.26 -14.53
N GLY A 290 0.86 0.35 -15.16
CA GLY A 290 2.28 0.15 -15.04
C GLY A 290 2.66 -1.22 -15.59
N ALA A 291 3.95 -1.53 -15.56
CA ALA A 291 4.45 -2.81 -16.08
C ALA A 291 3.74 -4.00 -15.40
N ALA A 292 3.42 -5.02 -16.20
CA ALA A 292 2.85 -6.26 -15.69
C ALA A 292 3.83 -6.99 -14.75
N VAL A 293 3.30 -7.53 -13.66
CA VAL A 293 4.08 -8.19 -12.61
C VAL A 293 4.01 -9.70 -12.80
N GLY A 294 5.17 -10.38 -12.80
CA GLY A 294 5.25 -11.84 -12.92
C GLY A 294 6.67 -12.33 -13.14
N GLY A 295 6.82 -13.63 -13.45
CA GLY A 295 8.12 -14.19 -13.84
C GLY A 295 8.62 -13.58 -15.15
N VAL A 296 9.94 -13.64 -15.37
CA VAL A 296 10.55 -13.26 -16.65
C VAL A 296 10.03 -14.20 -17.73
N ASP A 297 9.55 -13.66 -18.84
CA ASP A 297 9.18 -14.48 -19.99
C ASP A 297 10.44 -15.17 -20.54
N PRO A 298 10.51 -16.51 -20.56
CA PRO A 298 11.63 -17.22 -21.18
C PRO A 298 11.70 -17.04 -22.70
N THR A 299 10.67 -16.49 -23.35
CA THR A 299 10.52 -16.41 -24.81
C THR A 299 10.11 -15.03 -25.34
N ASP A 300 10.75 -13.95 -24.87
CA ASP A 300 10.43 -12.51 -25.13
C ASP A 300 10.11 -12.12 -26.60
N ASP A 301 10.53 -12.92 -27.58
CA ASP A 301 10.21 -12.76 -29.01
C ASP A 301 8.79 -13.25 -29.39
N VAL A 302 8.06 -13.90 -28.47
CA VAL A 302 6.72 -14.46 -28.66
C VAL A 302 5.79 -13.75 -27.68
N LYS A 303 4.86 -12.93 -28.21
CA LYS A 303 3.84 -12.23 -27.42
C LYS A 303 2.78 -13.20 -26.88
N ASP A 304 3.12 -14.04 -25.90
CA ASP A 304 2.22 -15.04 -25.32
C ASP A 304 1.93 -14.86 -23.83
N VAL A 305 2.67 -13.97 -23.16
CA VAL A 305 2.37 -13.53 -21.81
C VAL A 305 2.14 -12.03 -21.73
N VAL A 306 1.53 -11.59 -20.62
CA VAL A 306 1.10 -10.21 -20.46
C VAL A 306 2.29 -9.24 -20.38
N GLN A 307 3.45 -9.71 -19.93
CA GLN A 307 4.69 -8.94 -19.80
C GLN A 307 5.22 -8.45 -21.15
N ASP A 308 4.96 -9.18 -22.23
CA ASP A 308 5.53 -8.89 -23.54
C ASP A 308 4.92 -7.62 -24.15
N PHE A 309 3.75 -7.22 -23.64
CA PHE A 309 3.02 -5.99 -23.99
C PHE A 309 3.40 -4.79 -23.10
N ASN A 310 4.48 -4.88 -22.30
CA ASN A 310 4.88 -3.80 -21.39
C ASN A 310 5.30 -2.53 -22.14
N GLU A 311 5.74 -2.64 -23.38
CA GLU A 311 6.11 -1.50 -24.21
C GLU A 311 4.89 -0.64 -24.63
N ASN A 312 3.68 -1.23 -24.65
CA ASN A 312 2.44 -0.51 -24.91
C ASN A 312 1.83 0.13 -23.65
N ARG A 313 2.48 -0.01 -22.49
CA ARG A 313 1.95 0.49 -21.21
C ARG A 313 2.58 1.80 -20.80
N THR A 314 1.76 2.65 -20.22
CA THR A 314 2.19 3.82 -19.46
C THR A 314 2.17 3.50 -17.96
N THR A 315 2.82 4.33 -17.16
CA THR A 315 2.84 4.17 -15.70
C THR A 315 1.99 5.25 -15.05
N GLY A 316 0.87 4.84 -14.47
CA GLY A 316 0.00 5.72 -13.70
C GLY A 316 0.62 6.08 -12.35
N SER A 317 0.37 7.30 -11.89
CA SER A 317 0.77 7.72 -10.55
C SER A 317 -0.29 8.61 -9.91
N ILE A 318 -0.69 8.31 -8.68
CA ILE A 318 -1.65 9.10 -7.90
C ILE A 318 -0.93 9.71 -6.71
N THR A 319 -0.88 11.03 -6.61
CA THR A 319 -0.16 11.74 -5.55
C THR A 319 -1.00 12.79 -4.85
N SER A 320 -1.16 12.70 -3.53
CA SER A 320 -1.74 13.76 -2.70
C SER A 320 -0.67 14.43 -1.84
N TYR A 321 -0.74 15.75 -1.71
CA TYR A 321 0.00 16.52 -0.72
C TYR A 321 -0.99 17.17 0.25
N GLY A 322 -0.87 16.80 1.53
CA GLY A 322 -1.77 17.20 2.61
C GLY A 322 -2.56 16.03 3.21
N SER A 323 -3.58 16.36 4.00
CA SER A 323 -4.30 15.38 4.85
C SER A 323 -5.32 14.50 4.14
N ALA A 324 -5.63 14.76 2.87
CA ALA A 324 -6.58 13.97 2.10
C ALA A 324 -5.93 12.69 1.53
N PRO A 325 -6.67 11.57 1.45
CA PRO A 325 -6.16 10.35 0.83
C PRO A 325 -5.70 10.57 -0.62
N ALA A 326 -4.66 9.87 -1.07
CA ALA A 326 -4.26 9.95 -2.48
C ALA A 326 -5.32 9.31 -3.39
N LEU A 327 -5.74 8.08 -3.07
CA LEU A 327 -6.85 7.39 -3.72
C LEU A 327 -7.91 7.03 -2.66
N SER A 328 -9.11 7.58 -2.80
CA SER A 328 -10.26 7.26 -1.95
C SER A 328 -11.33 6.52 -2.75
N ILE A 329 -11.64 5.28 -2.36
CA ILE A 329 -12.73 4.47 -2.90
C ILE A 329 -13.77 4.31 -1.80
N ARG A 330 -14.89 5.00 -1.94
CA ARG A 330 -15.85 5.14 -0.85
C ARG A 330 -17.27 5.38 -1.32
N ALA A 331 -18.24 4.69 -0.74
CA ALA A 331 -19.65 4.98 -0.98
C ALA A 331 -20.02 6.40 -0.50
N GLN A 332 -20.88 7.08 -1.25
CA GLN A 332 -21.41 8.39 -0.86
C GLN A 332 -22.42 8.26 0.29
N ASP A 333 -22.49 9.28 1.14
CA ASP A 333 -23.44 9.35 2.26
C ASP A 333 -24.88 9.62 1.82
N GLY A 334 -25.82 9.22 2.66
CA GLY A 334 -27.24 9.55 2.54
C GLY A 334 -27.96 8.87 1.37
N ALA A 335 -29.22 9.21 1.16
CA ALA A 335 -30.09 8.53 0.19
C ALA A 335 -29.67 8.65 -1.28
N GLY A 336 -28.73 9.53 -1.61
CA GLY A 336 -28.13 9.65 -2.95
C GLY A 336 -26.93 8.71 -3.16
N GLY A 337 -26.42 8.10 -2.09
CA GLY A 337 -25.39 7.07 -2.16
C GLY A 337 -25.94 5.70 -2.55
N SER A 338 -25.02 4.80 -2.86
CA SER A 338 -25.30 3.41 -3.22
C SER A 338 -24.15 2.53 -2.78
N ASN A 339 -24.38 1.22 -2.70
CA ASN A 339 -23.30 0.28 -2.50
C ASN A 339 -22.40 0.28 -3.74
N ILE A 340 -21.09 0.37 -3.53
CA ILE A 340 -20.11 0.33 -4.60
C ILE A 340 -19.62 -1.10 -4.79
N VAL A 341 -19.52 -1.52 -6.06
CA VAL A 341 -18.85 -2.76 -6.44
C VAL A 341 -17.77 -2.47 -7.48
N LEU A 342 -16.54 -2.89 -7.17
CA LEU A 342 -15.46 -2.97 -8.14
C LEU A 342 -15.35 -4.42 -8.59
N ALA A 343 -15.87 -4.72 -9.78
CA ALA A 343 -15.75 -6.03 -10.41
C ALA A 343 -14.30 -6.28 -10.89
N PRO A 344 -13.91 -7.52 -11.25
CA PRO A 344 -12.54 -7.83 -11.64
C PRO A 344 -12.04 -6.99 -12.83
N VAL A 345 -10.77 -6.57 -12.76
CA VAL A 345 -10.13 -5.71 -13.75
C VAL A 345 -10.04 -6.39 -15.10
N ARG A 346 -10.32 -5.62 -16.16
CA ARG A 346 -9.98 -5.97 -17.55
C ARG A 346 -9.08 -4.89 -18.14
N GLU A 347 -8.08 -5.33 -18.87
CA GLU A 347 -7.14 -4.46 -19.59
C GLU A 347 -7.15 -4.82 -21.07
N THR A 348 -7.45 -3.84 -21.92
CA THR A 348 -7.29 -3.93 -23.36
C THR A 348 -5.97 -3.27 -23.77
N ILE A 349 -5.13 -4.00 -24.52
CA ILE A 349 -3.88 -3.48 -25.08
C ILE A 349 -4.10 -3.06 -26.52
N LEU A 350 -3.77 -1.80 -26.81
CA LEU A 350 -3.73 -1.27 -28.16
C LEU A 350 -2.32 -1.41 -28.73
N ASP A 351 -2.24 -1.75 -30.01
CA ASP A 351 -0.98 -1.76 -30.75
C ASP A 351 -0.52 -0.34 -31.00
N THR A 352 0.26 0.23 -30.08
CA THR A 352 0.73 1.62 -30.24
C THR A 352 2.09 1.69 -30.93
N LEU A 353 2.79 0.56 -31.06
CA LEU A 353 4.16 0.48 -31.54
C LEU A 353 4.38 -0.41 -32.78
N ASP A 354 3.31 -0.89 -33.42
CA ASP A 354 3.36 -1.80 -34.58
C ASP A 354 4.03 -3.15 -34.22
N ASP A 355 3.58 -3.73 -33.09
CA ASP A 355 4.20 -4.92 -32.48
C ASP A 355 4.10 -6.17 -33.36
N ASP A 356 3.02 -6.30 -34.13
CA ASP A 356 2.80 -7.43 -35.03
C ASP A 356 3.27 -7.16 -36.49
N LYS A 357 3.72 -5.92 -36.75
CA LYS A 357 4.32 -5.45 -38.02
C LYS A 357 3.36 -5.45 -39.20
N ASP A 358 2.07 -5.23 -38.97
CA ASP A 358 1.07 -5.10 -40.01
C ASP A 358 0.78 -3.64 -40.43
N SER A 359 1.44 -2.67 -39.77
CA SER A 359 1.29 -1.21 -39.91
C SER A 359 -0.02 -0.61 -39.36
N ASN A 360 -0.80 -1.36 -38.59
CA ASN A 360 -2.04 -0.92 -37.98
C ASN A 360 -1.88 -0.57 -36.49
N THR A 361 -1.38 0.62 -36.20
CA THR A 361 -1.15 1.06 -34.80
C THR A 361 -2.41 1.52 -34.05
N THR A 362 -3.58 0.95 -34.35
CA THR A 362 -4.86 1.33 -33.73
C THR A 362 -5.72 0.15 -33.32
N GLU A 363 -5.27 -1.07 -33.61
CA GLU A 363 -6.02 -2.27 -33.25
C GLU A 363 -5.74 -2.75 -31.82
N VAL A 364 -6.62 -3.65 -31.37
CA VAL A 364 -6.46 -4.36 -30.11
C VAL A 364 -5.64 -5.61 -30.36
N ILE A 365 -4.49 -5.71 -29.71
CA ILE A 365 -3.58 -6.87 -29.79
C ILE A 365 -3.65 -7.78 -28.56
N GLY A 366 -4.32 -7.34 -27.49
CA GLY A 366 -4.49 -8.14 -26.28
C GLY A 366 -5.68 -7.72 -25.44
N THR A 367 -6.29 -8.69 -24.76
CA THR A 367 -7.28 -8.42 -23.71
C THR A 367 -7.05 -9.37 -22.55
N PHE A 368 -6.77 -8.81 -21.38
CA PHE A 368 -6.43 -9.55 -20.17
C PHE A 368 -7.51 -9.34 -19.13
N ASN A 369 -8.04 -10.44 -18.57
CA ASN A 369 -8.97 -10.41 -17.46
C ASN A 369 -8.23 -10.87 -16.19
N TYR A 370 -8.24 -10.03 -15.18
CA TYR A 370 -7.57 -10.28 -13.91
C TYR A 370 -8.57 -10.74 -12.85
N ALA A 371 -8.03 -11.29 -11.76
CA ALA A 371 -8.84 -11.79 -10.66
C ALA A 371 -9.20 -10.71 -9.63
N TYR A 372 -8.66 -9.50 -9.73
CA TYR A 372 -8.74 -8.46 -8.69
C TYR A 372 -9.57 -7.28 -9.18
N GLY A 373 -10.45 -6.74 -8.34
CA GLY A 373 -11.25 -5.56 -8.67
C GLY A 373 -10.52 -4.23 -8.48
N LEU A 374 -9.40 -4.25 -7.75
CA LEU A 374 -8.46 -3.14 -7.66
C LEU A 374 -7.05 -3.64 -7.92
N MET A 375 -6.37 -3.06 -8.90
CA MET A 375 -4.98 -3.36 -9.22
C MET A 375 -4.14 -2.08 -9.27
N ASN A 376 -3.07 -2.06 -8.49
CA ASN A 376 -2.04 -1.03 -8.59
C ASN A 376 -0.76 -1.63 -9.19
N ARG A 377 -0.40 -1.24 -10.41
CA ARG A 377 0.91 -1.52 -11.03
C ARG A 377 1.77 -0.25 -11.18
N GLY A 378 1.23 0.90 -10.80
CA GLY A 378 1.92 2.18 -10.79
C GLY A 378 2.28 2.63 -9.37
N ALA A 379 2.07 3.91 -9.07
CA ALA A 379 2.35 4.49 -7.76
C ALA A 379 1.12 5.14 -7.13
N ILE A 380 0.89 4.89 -5.84
CA ILE A 380 -0.06 5.63 -5.01
C ILE A 380 0.71 6.22 -3.82
N THR A 381 0.79 7.54 -3.75
CA THR A 381 1.65 8.25 -2.80
C THR A 381 0.90 9.36 -2.08
N ALA A 382 0.92 9.34 -0.75
CA ALA A 382 0.42 10.45 0.07
C ALA A 382 1.56 11.09 0.86
N ASN A 383 1.69 12.41 0.74
CA ASN A 383 2.69 13.19 1.44
C ASN A 383 1.99 14.21 2.33
N GLY A 384 2.01 13.99 3.65
CA GLY A 384 1.68 15.04 4.62
C GLY A 384 2.58 16.26 4.40
N TYR A 385 3.83 16.00 4.02
CA TYR A 385 4.89 16.93 3.57
C TYR A 385 5.27 18.05 4.55
N ASN A 386 4.30 18.75 5.12
CA ASN A 386 4.45 19.76 6.16
C ASN A 386 4.03 19.20 7.52
N VAL A 387 4.51 19.84 8.59
CA VAL A 387 4.21 19.52 9.99
C VAL A 387 2.69 19.52 10.23
N GLY A 388 2.17 18.46 10.87
CA GLY A 388 0.78 18.36 11.32
C GLY A 388 -0.21 17.85 10.26
N PHE A 389 0.26 17.50 9.06
CA PHE A 389 -0.58 16.92 8.01
C PHE A 389 -0.42 15.40 7.99
N ALA A 390 -1.50 14.70 8.31
CA ALA A 390 -1.53 13.24 8.21
C ALA A 390 -1.45 12.80 6.74
N ALA A 391 -1.10 11.55 6.48
CA ALA A 391 -1.02 11.04 5.11
C ALA A 391 -1.75 9.69 5.00
N THR A 392 -2.63 9.55 4.01
CA THR A 392 -3.25 8.26 3.66
C THR A 392 -3.05 7.94 2.18
N GLY A 393 -2.37 6.84 1.85
CA GLY A 393 -2.15 6.45 0.45
C GLY A 393 -3.45 6.00 -0.23
N LEU A 394 -3.88 4.78 0.08
CA LEU A 394 -5.12 4.18 -0.38
C LEU A 394 -6.14 4.11 0.76
N GLU A 395 -7.34 4.62 0.53
CA GLU A 395 -8.52 4.42 1.39
C GLU A 395 -9.59 3.61 0.65
N VAL A 396 -10.08 2.55 1.30
CA VAL A 396 -11.29 1.82 0.88
C VAL A 396 -12.24 1.74 2.05
N ALA A 397 -13.43 2.34 1.96
CA ALA A 397 -14.40 2.36 3.05
C ALA A 397 -15.85 2.35 2.54
N GLY A 398 -16.80 2.00 3.40
CA GLY A 398 -18.22 2.32 3.18
C GLY A 398 -18.50 3.82 3.36
N SER A 399 -19.78 4.18 3.31
CA SER A 399 -20.20 5.57 3.58
C SER A 399 -19.94 5.95 5.05
N ALA A 400 -19.72 7.23 5.33
CA ALA A 400 -19.45 7.77 6.67
C ALA A 400 -20.59 7.50 7.65
N ASP A 401 -21.81 7.56 7.16
CA ASP A 401 -23.02 7.29 7.93
C ASP A 401 -23.30 5.79 8.13
N GLY A 402 -22.48 4.91 7.55
CA GLY A 402 -22.61 3.45 7.66
C GLY A 402 -23.78 2.85 6.88
N THR A 403 -24.41 3.60 5.97
CA THR A 403 -25.58 3.16 5.20
C THR A 403 -25.24 2.36 3.94
N HIS A 404 -24.04 2.56 3.38
CA HIS A 404 -23.58 1.93 2.16
C HIS A 404 -22.21 1.28 2.32
N THR A 405 -22.00 0.18 1.60
CA THR A 405 -20.78 -0.63 1.64
C THR A 405 -19.98 -0.50 0.35
N THR A 406 -18.68 -0.78 0.43
CA THR A 406 -17.79 -0.89 -0.74
C THR A 406 -17.26 -2.32 -0.84
N THR A 407 -17.51 -2.98 -1.96
CA THR A 407 -17.02 -4.35 -2.23
C THR A 407 -15.99 -4.34 -3.35
N ILE A 408 -14.78 -4.81 -3.06
CA ILE A 408 -13.77 -5.09 -4.07
C ILE A 408 -13.82 -6.58 -4.38
N GLN A 409 -14.34 -6.94 -5.55
CA GLN A 409 -14.45 -8.35 -5.93
C GLN A 409 -13.08 -8.94 -6.21
N GLY A 410 -12.88 -10.18 -5.79
CA GLY A 410 -11.68 -10.97 -6.08
C GLY A 410 -10.38 -10.53 -5.40
N GLY A 411 -10.26 -9.27 -4.98
CA GLY A 411 -9.21 -8.78 -4.09
C GLY A 411 -8.62 -7.43 -4.47
N ILE A 412 -7.73 -6.94 -3.62
CA ILE A 412 -6.83 -5.81 -3.90
C ILE A 412 -5.45 -6.38 -4.23
N PHE A 413 -4.89 -6.00 -5.38
CA PHE A 413 -3.54 -6.38 -5.79
C PHE A 413 -2.64 -5.15 -5.90
N ASN A 414 -1.56 -5.14 -5.12
CA ASN A 414 -0.48 -4.17 -5.26
C ASN A 414 0.75 -4.83 -5.91
N GLY A 415 0.99 -4.51 -7.18
CA GLY A 415 2.15 -4.95 -7.95
C GLY A 415 3.35 -3.99 -7.90
N ALA A 416 3.14 -2.76 -7.45
CA ALA A 416 4.16 -1.72 -7.41
C ALA A 416 4.11 -0.95 -6.08
N THR A 417 4.02 0.38 -6.05
CA THR A 417 4.22 1.14 -4.80
C THR A 417 2.91 1.73 -4.27
N ILE A 418 2.67 1.53 -2.97
CA ILE A 418 1.74 2.34 -2.18
C ILE A 418 2.52 2.90 -0.98
N SER A 419 2.57 4.21 -0.82
CA SER A 419 3.33 4.84 0.25
C SER A 419 2.64 6.03 0.91
N ALA A 420 2.90 6.21 2.21
CA ALA A 420 2.49 7.40 2.96
C ALA A 420 3.65 7.93 3.80
N GLN A 421 3.87 9.24 3.77
CA GLN A 421 4.85 9.92 4.62
C GLN A 421 4.24 11.14 5.30
N ALA A 422 4.51 11.32 6.59
CA ALA A 422 4.07 12.49 7.34
C ALA A 422 5.16 13.00 8.30
N PHE A 423 5.02 14.26 8.73
CA PHE A 423 5.92 14.93 9.67
C PHE A 423 5.05 15.46 10.83
N GLU A 424 5.37 15.06 12.06
CA GLU A 424 4.54 15.38 13.24
C GLU A 424 3.04 15.11 13.03
N ALA A 425 2.73 14.00 12.35
CA ALA A 425 1.38 13.53 12.07
C ALA A 425 1.40 12.06 11.65
N ASN A 426 0.25 11.39 11.71
CA ASN A 426 0.14 9.97 11.39
C ASN A 426 0.26 9.70 9.88
N ALA A 427 0.92 8.59 9.50
CA ALA A 427 0.98 8.13 8.12
C ALA A 427 0.41 6.70 7.99
N THR A 428 -0.52 6.50 7.06
CA THR A 428 -1.13 5.19 6.75
C THR A 428 -1.04 4.89 5.25
N ALA A 429 -0.30 3.87 4.83
CA ALA A 429 -0.16 3.60 3.39
C ALA A 429 -1.44 2.99 2.79
N VAL A 430 -2.05 2.01 3.46
CA VAL A 430 -3.35 1.43 3.08
C VAL A 430 -4.29 1.44 4.28
N ARG A 431 -5.48 2.02 4.11
CA ARG A 431 -6.57 2.03 5.10
C ARG A 431 -7.81 1.35 4.53
N ILE A 432 -8.22 0.25 5.13
CA ILE A 432 -9.48 -0.44 4.82
C ILE A 432 -10.44 -0.17 5.98
N GLY A 433 -11.37 0.75 5.75
CA GLY A 433 -12.31 1.26 6.75
C GLY A 433 -13.59 0.43 6.90
N ALA A 434 -14.40 0.80 7.88
CA ALA A 434 -15.70 0.19 8.13
C ALA A 434 -16.59 0.14 6.87
N GLY A 435 -17.30 -0.97 6.68
CA GLY A 435 -18.18 -1.17 5.51
C GLY A 435 -17.45 -1.54 4.21
N ALA A 436 -16.12 -1.66 4.22
CA ALA A 436 -15.36 -2.25 3.12
C ALA A 436 -15.28 -3.78 3.24
N SER A 437 -15.39 -4.47 2.11
CA SER A 437 -15.27 -5.93 2.01
C SER A 437 -14.42 -6.31 0.79
N THR A 438 -13.38 -7.13 1.03
CA THR A 438 -12.54 -7.70 -0.03
C THR A 438 -12.07 -9.09 0.39
N PRO A 439 -12.15 -10.11 -0.48
CA PRO A 439 -11.79 -11.48 -0.08
C PRO A 439 -10.29 -11.64 0.21
N GLN A 440 -9.44 -10.78 -0.36
CA GLN A 440 -8.00 -10.83 -0.14
C GLN A 440 -7.29 -9.50 -0.41
N LEU A 441 -6.17 -9.30 0.26
CA LEU A 441 -5.16 -8.30 -0.09
C LEU A 441 -3.86 -9.03 -0.49
N VAL A 442 -3.38 -8.77 -1.70
CA VAL A 442 -2.15 -9.35 -2.24
C VAL A 442 -1.15 -8.23 -2.52
N ASN A 443 0.00 -8.27 -1.85
CA ASN A 443 1.10 -7.35 -2.07
C ASN A 443 2.27 -8.08 -2.74
N ALA A 444 2.57 -7.76 -3.99
CA ALA A 444 3.78 -8.19 -4.70
C ALA A 444 4.83 -7.07 -4.82
N GLY A 445 4.42 -5.81 -4.69
CA GLY A 445 5.30 -4.64 -4.68
C GLY A 445 5.68 -4.17 -3.27
N SER A 446 5.64 -2.86 -3.04
CA SER A 446 5.95 -2.23 -1.75
C SER A 446 4.75 -1.49 -1.18
N ILE A 447 4.45 -1.72 0.10
CA ILE A 447 3.54 -0.93 0.91
C ILE A 447 4.32 -0.38 2.09
N SER A 448 4.50 0.94 2.17
CA SER A 448 5.38 1.56 3.16
C SER A 448 4.81 2.83 3.78
N ALA A 449 4.80 2.91 5.10
CA ALA A 449 4.50 4.14 5.84
C ALA A 449 5.73 4.65 6.59
N ALA A 450 5.92 5.97 6.60
CA ALA A 450 6.99 6.62 7.35
C ALA A 450 6.48 7.86 8.08
N VAL A 451 6.89 8.04 9.32
CA VAL A 451 6.65 9.25 10.12
C VAL A 451 7.98 9.75 10.64
N ASN A 452 8.19 11.06 10.57
CA ASN A 452 9.24 11.73 11.34
C ASN A 452 8.56 12.55 12.42
N THR A 453 8.83 12.23 13.68
CA THR A 453 8.13 12.86 14.81
C THR A 453 8.95 12.81 16.10
N GLU A 454 8.95 13.91 16.84
CA GLU A 454 9.42 13.95 18.24
C GLU A 454 8.27 13.74 19.24
N THR A 455 7.12 13.30 18.76
CA THR A 455 5.89 13.17 19.54
C THR A 455 5.15 11.88 19.18
N THR A 456 3.95 11.69 19.74
CA THR A 456 3.20 10.43 19.67
C THR A 456 2.43 10.25 18.34
N HIS A 457 3.13 10.21 17.21
CA HIS A 457 2.53 9.97 15.88
C HIS A 457 2.93 8.63 15.27
N ASP A 458 1.93 7.93 14.73
CA ASP A 458 2.08 6.53 14.32
C ASP A 458 2.33 6.39 12.82
N SER A 459 3.24 5.49 12.46
CA SER A 459 3.39 4.97 11.10
C SER A 459 2.69 3.61 10.98
N THR A 460 1.75 3.49 10.04
CA THR A 460 1.03 2.23 9.78
C THR A 460 1.07 1.82 8.31
N GLY A 461 1.67 0.67 7.99
CA GLY A 461 1.73 0.18 6.61
C GLY A 461 0.34 -0.17 6.08
N ILE A 462 -0.33 -1.13 6.71
CA ILE A 462 -1.71 -1.51 6.40
C ILE A 462 -2.55 -1.47 7.67
N LEU A 463 -3.65 -0.73 7.63
CA LEU A 463 -4.66 -0.65 8.68
C LEU A 463 -5.99 -1.22 8.17
N ILE A 464 -6.46 -2.29 8.79
CA ILE A 464 -7.82 -2.80 8.60
C ILE A 464 -8.62 -2.41 9.85
N GLU A 465 -9.59 -1.51 9.68
CA GLU A 465 -10.36 -0.98 10.79
C GLU A 465 -11.51 -1.89 11.21
N ALA A 466 -12.01 -1.68 12.42
CA ALA A 466 -13.22 -2.34 12.90
C ALA A 466 -14.38 -2.14 11.90
N GLY A 467 -15.10 -3.23 11.60
CA GLY A 467 -16.21 -3.23 10.64
C GLY A 467 -15.80 -3.43 9.17
N ALA A 468 -14.51 -3.57 8.86
CA ALA A 468 -14.04 -4.06 7.57
C ALA A 468 -14.05 -5.61 7.50
N ASN A 469 -13.95 -6.19 6.30
CA ASN A 469 -13.81 -7.63 6.09
C ASN A 469 -12.69 -7.95 5.09
N VAL A 470 -11.60 -8.54 5.58
CA VAL A 470 -10.43 -8.97 4.79
C VAL A 470 -9.90 -10.30 5.33
N PRO A 471 -10.43 -11.46 4.90
CA PRO A 471 -10.08 -12.74 5.53
C PRO A 471 -8.67 -13.24 5.20
N THR A 472 -8.11 -12.84 4.05
CA THR A 472 -6.83 -13.35 3.55
C THR A 472 -5.87 -12.22 3.21
N VAL A 473 -4.62 -12.35 3.67
CA VAL A 473 -3.51 -11.45 3.30
C VAL A 473 -2.35 -12.27 2.78
N VAL A 474 -1.81 -11.87 1.62
CA VAL A 474 -0.64 -12.48 0.99
C VAL A 474 0.39 -11.38 0.72
N ASN A 475 1.56 -11.49 1.35
CA ASN A 475 2.70 -10.62 1.11
C ASN A 475 3.82 -11.37 0.39
N ASN A 476 3.99 -11.08 -0.89
CA ASN A 476 5.10 -11.52 -1.72
C ASN A 476 6.17 -10.42 -1.90
N GLY A 477 5.87 -9.19 -1.49
CA GLY A 477 6.73 -8.02 -1.61
C GLY A 477 7.22 -7.47 -0.26
N LEU A 478 7.22 -6.15 -0.10
CA LEU A 478 7.57 -5.45 1.13
C LEU A 478 6.33 -4.84 1.77
N ILE A 479 6.13 -5.09 3.07
CA ILE A 479 5.27 -4.28 3.93
C ILE A 479 6.14 -3.67 5.03
N SER A 480 6.12 -2.34 5.18
CA SER A 480 6.92 -1.69 6.21
C SER A 480 6.28 -0.49 6.87
N ALA A 481 6.67 -0.25 8.12
CA ALA A 481 6.38 0.97 8.86
C ALA A 481 7.65 1.46 9.56
N GLN A 482 7.91 2.76 9.49
CA GLN A 482 9.07 3.38 10.11
C GLN A 482 8.65 4.65 10.84
N THR A 483 9.07 4.76 12.09
CA THR A 483 8.94 5.99 12.86
C THR A 483 10.36 6.45 13.19
N ARG A 484 10.70 7.67 12.78
CA ARG A 484 11.88 8.39 13.29
C ARG A 484 11.44 9.14 14.55
N GLY A 485 12.18 8.95 15.63
CA GLY A 485 11.76 9.22 17.01
C GLY A 485 11.16 7.99 17.71
N TYR A 486 11.07 8.02 19.05
CA TYR A 486 10.72 6.84 19.88
C TYR A 486 9.29 6.85 20.47
N ASP A 487 8.54 7.95 20.34
CA ASP A 487 7.24 8.12 21.00
C ASP A 487 6.04 7.58 20.22
N GLY A 488 6.15 7.45 18.90
CA GLY A 488 5.11 6.89 18.03
C GLY A 488 5.20 5.38 17.82
N ASP A 489 4.08 4.71 17.53
CA ASP A 489 4.09 3.33 17.09
C ASP A 489 4.58 3.20 15.63
N ALA A 490 5.30 2.11 15.33
CA ALA A 490 5.62 1.70 13.97
C ALA A 490 4.98 0.33 13.71
N VAL A 491 3.86 0.28 12.99
CA VAL A 491 3.11 -0.96 12.75
C VAL A 491 2.98 -1.29 11.27
N ALA A 492 3.70 -2.31 10.80
CA ALA A 492 3.69 -2.66 9.38
C ALA A 492 2.32 -3.20 8.93
N PHE A 493 1.65 -4.00 9.76
CA PHE A 493 0.30 -4.49 9.51
C PHE A 493 -0.53 -4.52 10.79
N ARG A 494 -1.73 -3.94 10.78
CA ARG A 494 -2.67 -3.92 11.91
C ARG A 494 -4.08 -4.30 11.45
N ASP A 495 -4.66 -5.33 12.06
CA ASP A 495 -6.07 -5.70 11.90
C ASP A 495 -6.86 -5.45 13.18
N LEU A 496 -7.67 -4.40 13.18
CA LEU A 496 -8.65 -4.07 14.22
C LEU A 496 -10.04 -4.68 13.94
N SER A 497 -10.27 -5.21 12.74
CA SER A 497 -11.52 -5.88 12.39
C SER A 497 -11.63 -7.28 13.00
N GLY A 498 -10.48 -7.93 13.22
CA GLY A 498 -10.40 -9.32 13.65
C GLY A 498 -10.86 -10.31 12.58
N THR A 499 -10.91 -9.89 11.31
CA THR A 499 -11.40 -10.72 10.20
C THR A 499 -10.30 -11.48 9.48
N VAL A 500 -9.04 -11.07 9.62
CA VAL A 500 -7.90 -11.78 9.00
C VAL A 500 -7.71 -13.13 9.68
N THR A 501 -7.92 -14.21 8.95
CA THR A 501 -7.75 -15.60 9.45
C THR A 501 -6.60 -16.34 8.76
N SER A 502 -6.17 -15.87 7.58
CA SER A 502 -5.02 -16.40 6.86
C SER A 502 -4.06 -15.28 6.49
N PHE A 503 -2.83 -15.36 7.01
CA PHE A 503 -1.76 -14.43 6.69
C PHE A 503 -0.55 -15.20 6.16
N THR A 504 -0.17 -14.97 4.90
CA THR A 504 1.00 -15.60 4.29
C THR A 504 2.03 -14.55 3.90
N ASN A 505 3.24 -14.66 4.45
CA ASN A 505 4.40 -13.86 4.06
C ASN A 505 5.42 -14.75 3.34
N THR A 506 5.77 -14.38 2.10
CA THR A 506 6.82 -15.06 1.31
C THR A 506 8.07 -14.19 1.09
N SER A 507 8.06 -12.96 1.62
CA SER A 507 9.12 -11.97 1.44
C SER A 507 9.32 -11.17 2.75
N ARG A 508 9.18 -9.83 2.74
CA ARG A 508 9.65 -8.98 3.84
C ARG A 508 8.53 -8.23 4.52
N ILE A 509 8.55 -8.26 5.86
CA ILE A 509 7.77 -7.36 6.70
C ILE A 509 8.72 -6.72 7.72
N GLY A 510 8.66 -5.41 7.87
CA GLY A 510 9.56 -4.71 8.79
C GLY A 510 8.89 -3.53 9.47
N SER A 511 8.93 -3.52 10.79
CA SER A 511 8.70 -2.32 11.60
C SER A 511 10.00 -1.92 12.28
N GLY A 512 10.26 -0.62 12.40
CA GLY A 512 11.43 -0.19 13.16
C GLY A 512 11.45 1.30 13.45
N TYR A 513 12.33 1.64 14.39
CA TYR A 513 12.72 2.99 14.70
C TYR A 513 13.95 3.38 13.91
N VAL A 514 14.01 4.65 13.52
CA VAL A 514 15.25 5.28 13.06
C VAL A 514 15.65 6.28 14.13
N ASP A 515 16.84 6.08 14.68
CA ASP A 515 17.47 6.97 15.64
C ASP A 515 17.85 8.30 14.98
N ASP A 516 17.42 9.41 15.56
CA ASP A 516 17.67 10.79 15.10
C ASP A 516 18.90 11.41 15.75
N ASP A 517 19.23 11.05 16.99
CA ASP A 517 20.43 11.49 17.70
C ASP A 517 21.19 10.35 18.38
N ALA A 518 22.33 9.96 17.81
CA ALA A 518 23.20 8.93 18.39
C ALA A 518 23.90 9.35 19.70
N THR A 519 23.66 10.57 20.20
CA THR A 519 24.28 11.15 21.40
C THR A 519 23.33 11.38 22.57
N ASP A 520 22.03 11.19 22.39
CA ASP A 520 21.07 11.27 23.47
C ASP A 520 20.97 9.94 24.26
N ASP A 521 20.49 10.04 25.50
CA ASP A 521 20.03 8.84 26.20
C ASP A 521 18.57 8.65 25.78
N ILE A 522 18.21 7.47 25.23
CA ILE A 522 16.80 7.11 24.98
C ILE A 522 16.10 6.98 26.35
N VAL A 523 15.61 8.09 26.90
CA VAL A 523 14.94 8.17 28.21
C VAL A 523 13.41 8.14 28.12
N SER A 524 12.85 8.21 26.91
CA SER A 524 11.41 8.12 26.62
C SER A 524 11.13 7.44 25.28
N GLY A 525 9.96 6.82 25.20
CA GLY A 525 9.47 6.10 24.03
C GLY A 525 8.62 4.89 24.42
N ALA A 526 7.32 5.10 24.67
CA ALA A 526 6.37 3.99 24.89
C ALA A 526 5.91 3.35 23.57
N GLY A 527 6.36 3.88 22.42
CA GLY A 527 6.03 3.39 21.10
C GLY A 527 6.41 1.92 20.94
N ARG A 528 5.65 1.22 20.10
CA ARG A 528 5.89 -0.19 19.75
C ARG A 528 6.22 -0.35 18.27
N ALA A 529 7.30 -1.07 17.98
CA ALA A 529 7.60 -1.59 16.65
C ALA A 529 6.97 -2.98 16.47
N LEU A 530 5.87 -3.06 15.72
CA LEU A 530 5.16 -4.30 15.44
C LEU A 530 5.15 -4.61 13.96
N ALA A 531 5.62 -5.81 13.60
CA ALA A 531 5.53 -6.27 12.24
C ALA A 531 4.06 -6.58 11.89
N VAL A 532 3.37 -7.29 12.78
CA VAL A 532 2.00 -7.75 12.53
C VAL A 532 1.20 -7.74 13.84
N ASP A 533 0.09 -7.02 13.84
CA ASP A 533 -0.88 -6.99 14.92
C ASP A 533 -2.22 -7.56 14.45
N LEU A 534 -2.49 -8.80 14.87
CA LEU A 534 -3.76 -9.52 14.65
C LEU A 534 -4.48 -9.76 15.99
N SER A 535 -4.21 -8.92 16.98
CA SER A 535 -4.71 -9.11 18.34
C SER A 535 -6.22 -8.88 18.48
N ALA A 536 -6.90 -8.34 17.48
CA ALA A 536 -8.36 -8.23 17.48
C ALA A 536 -9.06 -9.54 17.05
N ASN A 537 -8.34 -10.50 16.48
CA ASN A 537 -8.94 -11.74 15.98
C ASN A 537 -9.42 -12.64 17.14
N THR A 538 -10.66 -13.11 17.07
CA THR A 538 -11.26 -14.01 18.07
C THR A 538 -11.56 -15.41 17.53
N THR A 539 -11.34 -15.65 16.22
CA THR A 539 -11.73 -16.87 15.48
C THR A 539 -10.56 -17.81 15.18
N GLY A 540 -9.33 -17.33 15.35
CA GLY A 540 -8.08 -18.06 15.13
C GLY A 540 -7.38 -17.59 13.86
N VAL A 541 -6.06 -17.46 13.94
CA VAL A 541 -5.20 -17.03 12.82
C VAL A 541 -4.26 -18.16 12.40
N ASN A 542 -4.17 -18.41 11.10
CA ASN A 542 -3.07 -19.16 10.50
C ASN A 542 -2.04 -18.20 9.89
N PHE A 543 -0.95 -17.97 10.61
CA PHE A 543 0.18 -17.18 10.16
C PHE A 543 1.27 -18.07 9.57
N THR A 544 1.55 -17.91 8.28
CA THR A 544 2.61 -18.64 7.58
C THR A 544 3.68 -17.67 7.09
N GLN A 545 4.92 -17.91 7.47
CA GLN A 545 6.09 -17.34 6.83
C GLN A 545 6.86 -18.44 6.10
N ASN A 546 6.98 -18.33 4.79
CA ASN A 546 7.79 -19.24 3.99
C ASN A 546 8.76 -18.47 3.10
N GLU A 547 9.83 -19.12 2.65
CA GLU A 547 10.69 -18.53 1.65
C GLU A 547 10.21 -18.91 0.24
N ALA A 548 9.88 -17.89 -0.56
CA ALA A 548 9.76 -18.00 -2.02
C ALA A 548 10.85 -17.12 -2.65
N ALA A 549 12.02 -17.70 -2.95
CA ALA A 549 13.18 -17.08 -3.62
C ALA A 549 13.84 -15.83 -2.97
N ASN A 550 13.17 -15.13 -2.05
CA ASN A 550 13.49 -13.75 -1.65
C ASN A 550 13.93 -13.56 -0.19
N ASN A 551 14.55 -14.56 0.45
CA ASN A 551 15.11 -14.44 1.81
C ASN A 551 14.11 -13.85 2.81
N ALA A 552 12.94 -14.51 2.92
CA ALA A 552 11.80 -14.03 3.68
C ALA A 552 12.17 -13.74 5.14
N ARG A 553 11.82 -12.54 5.59
CA ARG A 553 12.24 -11.97 6.88
C ARG A 553 11.14 -11.12 7.50
N ILE A 554 10.95 -11.29 8.80
CA ILE A 554 10.19 -10.37 9.65
C ILE A 554 11.13 -9.70 10.66
N PHE A 555 11.00 -8.37 10.77
CA PHE A 555 11.59 -7.57 11.83
C PHE A 555 10.47 -6.87 12.61
N GLY A 556 10.38 -7.15 13.91
CA GLY A 556 9.33 -6.65 14.79
C GLY A 556 8.45 -7.76 15.36
N GLY A 557 7.69 -7.42 16.40
CA GLY A 557 6.82 -8.38 17.08
C GLY A 557 5.60 -8.79 16.26
N ILE A 558 5.07 -9.99 16.55
CA ILE A 558 3.82 -10.52 16.02
C ILE A 558 2.84 -10.74 17.18
N LEU A 559 1.64 -10.20 17.07
CA LEU A 559 0.53 -10.48 18.00
C LEU A 559 -0.54 -11.29 17.29
N LEU A 560 -0.86 -12.48 17.80
CA LEU A 560 -1.87 -13.38 17.26
C LEU A 560 -3.02 -13.52 18.25
N GLY A 561 -4.22 -13.18 17.81
CA GLY A 561 -5.45 -13.37 18.58
C GLY A 561 -5.63 -12.37 19.74
N SER A 562 -6.88 -12.15 20.12
CA SER A 562 -7.22 -11.43 21.36
C SER A 562 -6.81 -12.29 22.54
N GLY A 563 -6.33 -11.69 23.64
CA GLY A 563 -5.88 -12.36 24.89
C GLY A 563 -6.90 -13.37 25.48
N ASN A 564 -6.78 -13.73 26.77
CA ASN A 564 -7.47 -14.83 27.49
C ASN A 564 -8.98 -15.17 27.22
N PHE A 565 -9.70 -14.48 26.34
CA PHE A 565 -11.08 -14.71 25.88
C PHE A 565 -11.25 -14.96 24.35
N GLY A 566 -10.18 -15.05 23.54
CA GLY A 566 -10.28 -15.43 22.12
C GLY A 566 -10.66 -16.91 21.93
N ALA A 567 -11.66 -17.22 21.08
CA ALA A 567 -12.22 -18.57 20.96
C ALA A 567 -11.47 -19.48 19.96
N GLY A 568 -10.68 -18.91 19.05
CA GLY A 568 -9.94 -19.66 18.04
C GLY A 568 -8.54 -20.08 18.44
N SER A 569 -8.01 -21.12 17.78
CA SER A 569 -6.62 -21.53 17.92
C SER A 569 -5.75 -20.80 16.89
N ASP A 570 -4.63 -20.26 17.36
CA ASP A 570 -3.68 -19.53 16.55
C ASP A 570 -2.49 -20.43 16.17
N ALA A 571 -2.01 -20.29 14.94
CA ALA A 571 -0.89 -21.04 14.40
C ALA A 571 0.18 -20.10 13.82
N LEU A 572 1.44 -20.33 14.20
CA LEU A 572 2.63 -19.73 13.62
C LEU A 572 3.45 -20.81 12.94
N THR A 573 3.54 -20.75 11.61
CA THR A 573 4.37 -21.65 10.81
C THR A 573 5.49 -20.86 10.14
N ILE A 574 6.75 -21.22 10.38
CA ILE A 574 7.90 -20.64 9.70
C ILE A 574 8.70 -21.74 9.01
N THR A 575 8.88 -21.62 7.70
CA THR A 575 9.61 -22.59 6.87
C THR A 575 10.67 -21.89 6.02
N ASN A 576 11.93 -22.32 6.12
CA ASN A 576 13.06 -21.74 5.36
C ASN A 576 13.23 -20.21 5.54
N ALA A 577 12.74 -19.63 6.64
CA ALA A 577 12.64 -18.17 6.78
C ALA A 577 13.08 -17.69 8.17
N LYS A 578 13.16 -16.36 8.34
CA LYS A 578 13.69 -15.73 9.57
C LYS A 578 12.68 -14.81 10.25
N LEU A 579 12.60 -14.89 11.56
CA LEU A 579 11.82 -13.97 12.41
C LEU A 579 12.74 -13.38 13.49
N THR A 580 12.85 -12.06 13.52
CA THR A 580 13.48 -11.32 14.62
C THR A 580 12.42 -10.45 15.28
N GLY A 581 11.97 -10.89 16.46
CA GLY A 581 10.88 -10.26 17.19
C GLY A 581 10.09 -11.30 17.99
N ASP A 582 9.36 -10.82 19.00
CA ASP A 582 8.55 -11.67 19.86
C ASP A 582 7.27 -12.10 19.13
N ALA A 583 6.75 -13.29 19.45
CA ALA A 583 5.43 -13.72 19.02
C ALA A 583 4.54 -14.04 20.23
N THR A 584 3.39 -13.39 20.30
CA THR A 584 2.41 -13.53 21.38
C THR A 584 1.12 -14.15 20.88
N PHE A 585 0.57 -15.08 21.65
CA PHE A 585 -0.66 -15.81 21.36
C PHE A 585 -1.72 -15.47 22.41
N GLY A 586 -2.89 -15.05 21.94
CA GLY A 586 -4.04 -14.71 22.78
C GLY A 586 -5.16 -15.76 22.77
N GLY A 587 -5.29 -16.55 21.69
CA GLY A 587 -6.42 -17.45 21.47
C GLY A 587 -6.52 -18.68 22.39
N ALA A 588 -7.50 -19.54 22.08
CA ALA A 588 -7.80 -20.79 22.78
C ALA A 588 -6.83 -21.93 22.45
N GLY A 589 -5.77 -21.67 21.67
CA GLY A 589 -4.65 -22.58 21.52
C GLY A 589 -3.49 -21.96 20.75
N ALA A 590 -2.28 -22.47 20.99
CA ALA A 590 -1.04 -21.96 20.38
C ALA A 590 -0.26 -23.10 19.68
N ALA A 591 -0.21 -23.08 18.35
CA ALA A 591 0.57 -24.03 17.56
C ALA A 591 1.76 -23.34 16.89
N VAL A 592 2.99 -23.71 17.27
CA VAL A 592 4.23 -23.18 16.69
C VAL A 592 4.96 -24.27 15.92
N ASN A 593 5.17 -24.07 14.63
CA ASN A 593 5.84 -25.00 13.73
C ASN A 593 6.99 -24.32 12.99
N LEU A 594 8.23 -24.58 13.41
CA LEU A 594 9.44 -24.01 12.83
C LEU A 594 10.25 -25.11 12.12
N SER A 595 10.38 -25.03 10.79
CA SER A 595 11.10 -26.01 9.96
C SER A 595 12.19 -25.33 9.14
N ASN A 596 13.46 -25.70 9.37
CA ASN A 596 14.61 -25.00 8.76
C ASN A 596 14.51 -23.47 8.92
N ALA A 597 14.04 -23.03 10.08
CA ALA A 597 13.76 -21.62 10.36
C ALA A 597 14.77 -21.04 11.35
N GLN A 598 14.91 -19.72 11.35
CA GLN A 598 15.66 -18.99 12.37
C GLN A 598 14.74 -18.02 13.09
N MET A 599 14.56 -18.19 14.39
CA MET A 599 13.77 -17.28 15.21
C MET A 599 14.59 -16.76 16.38
N THR A 600 14.63 -15.44 16.52
CA THR A 600 15.16 -14.74 17.69
C THR A 600 14.05 -13.86 18.27
N GLY A 601 13.67 -14.11 19.51
CA GLY A 601 12.55 -13.43 20.18
C GLY A 601 11.74 -14.38 21.05
N ALA A 602 11.02 -13.82 22.02
CA ALA A 602 10.20 -14.57 22.95
C ALA A 602 8.98 -15.20 22.26
N LEU A 603 8.57 -16.38 22.75
CA LEU A 603 7.30 -17.01 22.46
C LEU A 603 6.43 -16.94 23.73
N ALA A 604 5.35 -16.15 23.68
CA ALA A 604 4.36 -16.07 24.75
C ALA A 604 3.09 -16.82 24.32
N LEU A 605 2.94 -18.06 24.78
CA LEU A 605 1.94 -19.03 24.28
C LEU A 605 0.57 -18.91 24.96
N GLY A 606 0.37 -17.93 25.85
CA GLY A 606 -0.86 -17.78 26.62
C GLY A 606 -1.07 -18.92 27.62
N SER A 607 -2.34 -19.22 27.91
CA SER A 607 -2.74 -20.17 28.96
C SER A 607 -3.35 -21.49 28.43
N ALA A 608 -3.66 -21.53 27.14
CA ALA A 608 -4.41 -22.59 26.50
C ALA A 608 -3.53 -23.75 26.01
N ASP A 609 -4.17 -24.73 25.37
CA ASP A 609 -3.53 -25.92 24.81
C ASP A 609 -2.62 -25.54 23.64
N GLY A 610 -1.56 -26.31 23.40
CA GLY A 610 -0.65 -25.96 22.32
C GLY A 610 0.39 -27.01 21.97
N SER A 611 1.17 -26.66 20.96
CA SER A 611 2.30 -27.46 20.50
C SER A 611 3.46 -26.59 20.03
N LEU A 612 4.66 -27.05 20.32
CA LEU A 612 5.92 -26.47 19.87
C LEU A 612 6.66 -27.52 19.05
N SER A 613 6.99 -27.21 17.80
CA SER A 613 7.71 -28.09 16.89
C SER A 613 8.88 -27.37 16.25
N PHE A 614 10.10 -27.79 16.56
CA PHE A 614 11.35 -27.27 15.99
C PHE A 614 12.05 -28.39 15.22
N ILE A 615 12.02 -28.34 13.88
CA ILE A 615 12.47 -29.44 13.01
C ILE A 615 13.40 -28.98 11.88
N ASN A 616 14.07 -29.94 11.24
CA ASN A 616 14.83 -29.73 9.99
C ASN A 616 15.93 -28.64 10.06
N GLY A 617 16.70 -28.59 11.13
CA GLY A 617 17.81 -27.63 11.25
C GLY A 617 17.42 -26.26 11.80
N THR A 618 16.22 -26.14 12.38
CA THR A 618 15.75 -24.88 12.99
C THR A 618 16.68 -24.41 14.10
N ILE A 619 16.82 -23.09 14.22
CA ILE A 619 17.51 -22.41 15.33
C ILE A 619 16.50 -21.46 15.99
N TYR A 620 16.19 -21.72 17.26
CA TYR A 620 15.36 -20.85 18.10
C TYR A 620 16.17 -20.28 19.26
N ASN A 621 16.11 -18.97 19.46
CA ASN A 621 16.71 -18.24 20.58
C ASN A 621 15.68 -17.28 21.20
N GLY A 622 15.19 -17.59 22.39
CA GLY A 622 14.24 -16.71 23.07
C GLY A 622 13.58 -17.35 24.27
N ALA A 623 12.89 -16.56 25.08
CA ALA A 623 12.13 -17.07 26.20
C ALA A 623 10.84 -17.73 25.72
N ILE A 624 10.57 -18.97 26.16
CA ILE A 624 9.28 -19.63 25.94
C ILE A 624 8.49 -19.52 27.24
N THR A 625 7.36 -18.83 27.19
CA THR A 625 6.47 -18.68 28.34
C THR A 625 5.09 -19.25 28.03
N HIS A 626 4.54 -19.95 29.02
CA HIS A 626 3.20 -20.52 29.00
C HIS A 626 2.63 -20.37 30.42
N SER A 627 1.55 -19.61 30.55
CA SER A 627 1.05 -19.11 31.83
C SER A 627 -0.13 -19.91 32.40
N GLY A 628 -0.58 -20.96 31.69
CA GLY A 628 -1.78 -21.74 32.05
C GLY A 628 -1.51 -23.23 32.25
N ALA A 629 -2.61 -23.96 32.48
CA ALA A 629 -2.59 -25.41 32.72
C ALA A 629 -2.96 -26.25 31.47
N GLY A 630 -3.23 -25.60 30.32
CA GLY A 630 -3.56 -26.28 29.08
C GLY A 630 -2.44 -27.22 28.62
N PRO A 631 -2.76 -28.42 28.10
CA PRO A 631 -1.78 -29.32 27.51
C PRO A 631 -0.82 -28.68 26.51
N MET A 632 0.50 -28.80 26.73
CA MET A 632 1.53 -28.28 25.82
C MET A 632 2.53 -29.38 25.46
N SER A 633 2.68 -29.71 24.16
CA SER A 633 3.68 -30.67 23.69
C SER A 633 4.91 -29.96 23.10
N LEU A 634 6.11 -30.50 23.33
CA LEU A 634 7.35 -30.01 22.73
C LEU A 634 8.05 -31.09 21.90
N THR A 635 8.34 -30.78 20.63
CA THR A 635 9.17 -31.59 19.73
C THR A 635 10.38 -30.78 19.27
N VAL A 636 11.58 -31.35 19.45
CA VAL A 636 12.82 -30.83 18.87
C VAL A 636 13.48 -31.97 18.09
N ASN A 637 13.61 -31.80 16.77
CA ASN A 637 14.18 -32.79 15.87
C ASN A 637 15.28 -32.15 15.01
N ASN A 638 16.53 -32.63 15.13
CA ASN A 638 17.67 -32.09 14.37
C ASN A 638 17.72 -30.55 14.38
N SER A 639 17.47 -29.94 15.54
CA SER A 639 17.28 -28.49 15.68
C SER A 639 17.90 -27.98 16.98
N THR A 640 18.20 -26.69 17.04
CA THR A 640 18.69 -26.01 18.23
C THR A 640 17.57 -25.17 18.83
N MET A 641 17.23 -25.41 20.10
CA MET A 641 16.22 -24.67 20.83
C MET A 641 16.83 -24.16 22.14
N ASN A 642 17.04 -22.86 22.22
CA ASN A 642 17.54 -22.18 23.42
C ASN A 642 16.36 -21.48 24.11
N ASN A 643 15.73 -22.16 25.07
CA ASN A 643 14.69 -21.56 25.91
C ASN A 643 15.35 -20.64 26.95
N LEU A 644 15.13 -19.35 26.77
CA LEU A 644 15.70 -18.30 27.61
C LEU A 644 14.73 -17.80 28.72
N GLY A 645 13.64 -18.52 28.98
CA GLY A 645 12.70 -18.19 30.05
C GLY A 645 13.32 -18.38 31.44
N ASP A 646 12.87 -17.59 32.41
CA ASP A 646 13.23 -17.68 33.83
C ASP A 646 12.33 -18.67 34.61
N GLY A 647 11.09 -18.87 34.16
CA GLY A 647 10.15 -19.83 34.71
C GLY A 647 10.39 -21.30 34.31
N THR A 648 9.59 -22.19 34.88
CA THR A 648 9.47 -23.59 34.44
C THR A 648 8.51 -23.69 33.27
N LEU A 649 8.93 -24.33 32.17
CA LEU A 649 8.03 -24.69 31.08
C LEU A 649 7.31 -26.00 31.41
N ASN A 650 6.00 -25.92 31.62
CA ASN A 650 5.15 -27.09 31.86
C ASN A 650 4.70 -27.72 30.54
N LEU A 651 4.85 -29.04 30.43
CA LEU A 651 4.59 -29.80 29.21
C LEU A 651 3.81 -31.07 29.52
N THR A 652 2.98 -31.53 28.59
CA THR A 652 2.35 -32.85 28.64
C THR A 652 3.21 -33.93 27.99
N SER A 653 4.03 -33.55 27.01
CA SER A 653 5.00 -34.44 26.38
C SER A 653 6.21 -33.68 25.87
N MET A 654 7.35 -34.35 25.84
CA MET A 654 8.59 -33.84 25.28
C MET A 654 9.26 -34.91 24.43
N SER A 655 9.67 -34.56 23.20
CA SER A 655 10.41 -35.44 22.30
C SER A 655 11.65 -34.73 21.75
N LEU A 656 12.83 -35.22 22.11
CA LEU A 656 14.13 -34.70 21.66
C LEU A 656 14.81 -35.78 20.82
N THR A 657 14.92 -35.57 19.51
CA THR A 657 15.30 -36.62 18.55
C THR A 657 16.28 -36.13 17.49
N ASN A 658 16.93 -37.07 16.79
CA ASN A 658 17.83 -36.81 15.65
C ASN A 658 18.87 -35.71 15.92
N SER A 659 19.60 -35.80 17.03
CA SER A 659 20.64 -34.83 17.41
C SER A 659 20.10 -33.43 17.78
N ALA A 660 18.94 -33.37 18.45
CA ALA A 660 18.42 -32.15 19.05
C ALA A 660 19.44 -31.48 19.99
N LYS A 661 19.50 -30.15 19.95
CA LYS A 661 20.33 -29.33 20.82
C LYS A 661 19.45 -28.42 21.67
N VAL A 662 19.55 -28.52 22.99
CA VAL A 662 18.68 -27.78 23.92
C VAL A 662 19.51 -26.92 24.86
N GLY A 663 19.26 -25.61 24.85
CA GLY A 663 19.83 -24.67 25.79
C GLY A 663 19.19 -24.79 27.16
N LEU A 664 20.00 -24.70 28.21
CA LEU A 664 19.58 -24.74 29.61
C LEU A 664 19.99 -23.43 30.29
N ILE A 665 19.06 -22.49 30.52
CA ILE A 665 19.43 -21.29 31.28
C ILE A 665 19.75 -21.65 32.73
N VAL A 666 20.90 -21.13 33.16
CA VAL A 666 21.38 -21.17 34.52
C VAL A 666 21.48 -19.75 35.04
N ASP A 667 20.71 -19.45 36.09
CA ASP A 667 20.71 -18.19 36.82
C ASP A 667 20.62 -18.45 38.34
N ASN A 668 21.03 -17.47 39.14
CA ASN A 668 21.12 -17.63 40.60
C ASN A 668 19.75 -17.83 41.27
N ALA A 669 18.67 -17.27 40.72
CA ALA A 669 17.33 -17.40 41.27
C ALA A 669 16.83 -18.86 41.11
N ARG A 670 17.02 -19.42 39.91
CA ARG A 670 16.70 -20.82 39.59
C ARG A 670 17.54 -21.78 40.41
N VAL A 671 18.83 -21.51 40.59
CA VAL A 671 19.72 -22.32 41.42
C VAL A 671 19.27 -22.30 42.89
N THR A 672 18.99 -21.12 43.45
CA THR A 672 18.57 -20.97 44.85
C THR A 672 17.22 -21.64 45.12
N GLY A 673 16.27 -21.51 44.19
CA GLY A 673 14.95 -22.14 44.28
C GLY A 673 14.91 -23.61 43.87
N ASN A 674 15.99 -24.12 43.26
CA ASN A 674 16.03 -25.40 42.54
C ASN A 674 14.83 -25.60 41.59
N THR A 675 14.48 -24.52 40.87
CA THR A 675 13.30 -24.49 39.99
C THR A 675 13.61 -25.26 38.69
N PRO A 676 12.83 -26.29 38.31
CA PRO A 676 13.05 -27.04 37.07
C PRO A 676 12.95 -26.13 35.85
N ILE A 677 13.76 -26.38 34.81
CA ILE A 677 13.59 -25.72 33.51
C ILE A 677 12.37 -26.30 32.80
N TYR A 678 12.25 -27.63 32.79
CA TYR A 678 11.12 -28.35 32.20
C TYR A 678 10.41 -29.22 33.23
N ASN A 679 9.08 -29.19 33.20
CA ASN A 679 8.24 -30.08 33.98
C ASN A 679 7.25 -30.79 33.05
N VAL A 680 7.47 -32.09 32.81
CA VAL A 680 6.71 -32.92 31.88
C VAL A 680 5.74 -33.83 32.64
N VAL A 681 4.45 -33.50 32.66
CA VAL A 681 3.44 -34.31 33.38
C VAL A 681 3.11 -35.65 32.70
N GLY A 682 3.68 -35.90 31.52
CA GLY A 682 3.59 -37.17 30.80
C GLY A 682 4.97 -37.76 30.48
N THR A 683 5.16 -38.16 29.22
CA THR A 683 6.39 -38.81 28.77
C THR A 683 7.39 -37.79 28.21
N ALA A 684 8.64 -37.88 28.65
CA ALA A 684 9.79 -37.24 28.04
C ALA A 684 10.67 -38.29 27.35
N ASP A 685 10.73 -38.26 26.02
CA ASP A 685 11.56 -39.12 25.19
C ASP A 685 12.82 -38.37 24.74
N ILE A 686 13.99 -38.78 25.21
CA ILE A 686 15.27 -38.14 24.92
C ILE A 686 16.17 -39.10 24.15
N GLY A 687 16.38 -38.82 22.86
CA GLY A 687 17.24 -39.62 21.99
C GLY A 687 18.72 -39.57 22.38
N ALA A 688 19.45 -40.65 22.08
CA ALA A 688 20.85 -40.85 22.50
C ALA A 688 21.82 -39.71 22.14
N ASN A 689 21.58 -39.05 21.00
CA ASN A 689 22.44 -38.01 20.44
C ASN A 689 21.99 -36.58 20.81
N THR A 690 21.07 -36.43 21.76
CA THR A 690 20.63 -35.12 22.25
C THR A 690 21.78 -34.42 22.98
N ILE A 691 21.96 -33.13 22.75
CA ILE A 691 22.98 -32.31 23.42
C ILE A 691 22.33 -31.17 24.19
N PHE A 692 22.51 -31.16 25.50
CA PHE A 692 22.16 -30.07 26.40
C PHE A 692 23.34 -29.11 26.56
N THR A 693 23.07 -27.81 26.42
CA THR A 693 24.08 -26.76 26.55
C THR A 693 23.69 -25.81 27.68
N PRO A 694 24.41 -25.78 28.80
CA PRO A 694 24.23 -24.76 29.84
C PRO A 694 24.51 -23.36 29.28
N ILE A 695 23.60 -22.42 29.55
CA ILE A 695 23.68 -21.02 29.16
C ILE A 695 23.64 -20.21 30.46
N PHE A 696 24.81 -19.71 30.88
CA PHE A 696 24.95 -18.94 32.10
C PHE A 696 24.58 -17.48 31.85
N SER A 697 23.56 -16.96 32.54
CA SER A 697 23.27 -15.52 32.55
C SER A 697 24.09 -14.78 33.61
N GLN A 698 24.57 -15.51 34.62
CA GLN A 698 25.39 -15.02 35.73
C GLN A 698 26.47 -16.05 36.07
N PHE A 699 27.62 -15.59 36.56
CA PHE A 699 28.65 -16.47 37.11
C PHE A 699 28.24 -16.95 38.52
N SER A 700 28.55 -18.21 38.83
CA SER A 700 28.42 -18.76 40.18
C SER A 700 29.80 -19.02 40.76
N ALA A 701 30.07 -18.48 41.95
CA ALA A 701 31.29 -18.77 42.70
C ALA A 701 31.15 -19.99 43.63
N GLN A 702 29.97 -20.63 43.65
CA GLN A 702 29.66 -21.76 44.51
C GLN A 702 29.17 -22.96 43.68
N PRO A 703 29.50 -24.19 44.10
CA PRO A 703 28.94 -25.38 43.49
C PRO A 703 27.43 -25.44 43.71
N PHE A 704 26.71 -26.03 42.76
CA PHE A 704 25.27 -26.23 42.89
C PHE A 704 24.79 -27.47 42.13
N THR A 705 23.58 -27.89 42.45
CA THR A 705 22.80 -28.83 41.66
C THR A 705 21.50 -28.17 41.25
N LEU A 706 21.22 -28.15 39.95
CA LEU A 706 20.02 -27.56 39.37
C LEU A 706 19.18 -28.66 38.73
N ARG A 707 17.91 -28.79 39.14
CA ARG A 707 16.93 -29.60 38.42
C ARG A 707 16.73 -29.03 37.01
N VAL A 708 17.03 -29.82 35.99
CA VAL A 708 16.82 -29.44 34.59
C VAL A 708 15.45 -29.88 34.11
N LEU A 709 15.11 -31.15 34.38
CA LEU A 709 13.90 -31.77 33.86
C LEU A 709 13.27 -32.69 34.90
N ASN A 710 11.95 -32.59 35.04
CA ASN A 710 11.09 -33.56 35.69
C ASN A 710 10.17 -34.21 34.66
N ALA A 711 9.94 -35.52 34.75
CA ALA A 711 8.95 -36.21 33.91
C ALA A 711 8.21 -37.34 34.65
N THR A 712 6.93 -37.56 34.36
CA THR A 712 6.21 -38.74 34.87
C THR A 712 6.77 -40.05 34.31
N THR A 713 7.20 -40.05 33.04
CA THR A 713 8.00 -41.12 32.46
C THR A 713 9.17 -40.50 31.70
N LEU A 714 10.40 -40.88 32.04
CA LEU A 714 11.60 -40.43 31.36
C LEU A 714 12.24 -41.60 30.61
N ASN A 715 12.23 -41.53 29.28
CA ASN A 715 12.88 -42.49 28.41
C ASN A 715 14.18 -41.90 27.86
N LEU A 716 15.29 -42.57 28.13
CA LEU A 716 16.62 -42.16 27.69
C LEU A 716 17.14 -43.13 26.63
N GLY A 717 17.51 -42.62 25.47
CA GLY A 717 18.15 -43.39 24.40
C GLY A 717 19.64 -43.68 24.65
N GLY A 718 20.23 -43.10 25.68
CA GLY A 718 21.65 -43.25 26.05
C GLY A 718 21.95 -42.65 27.43
N PRO A 719 23.21 -42.73 27.91
CA PRO A 719 23.59 -42.18 29.21
C PRO A 719 23.53 -40.65 29.22
N VAL A 720 22.91 -40.04 30.24
CA VAL A 720 22.77 -38.57 30.34
C VAL A 720 24.13 -37.86 30.39
N SER A 721 25.16 -38.49 30.94
CA SER A 721 26.52 -37.94 31.00
C SER A 721 27.15 -37.68 29.62
N SER A 722 26.72 -38.38 28.56
CA SER A 722 27.19 -38.12 27.19
C SER A 722 26.35 -37.06 26.47
N MET A 723 25.29 -36.56 27.09
CA MET A 723 24.37 -35.58 26.50
C MET A 723 24.72 -34.13 26.88
N LEU A 724 25.79 -33.89 27.65
CA LEU A 724 26.24 -32.55 27.97
C LEU A 724 27.17 -32.01 26.88
N ASN A 725 27.01 -30.73 26.53
CA ASN A 725 27.91 -30.05 25.60
C ASN A 725 29.33 -29.93 26.19
N ALA A 726 30.31 -30.43 25.45
CA ALA A 726 31.72 -30.43 25.83
C ALA A 726 32.34 -29.02 25.92
N ASN A 727 31.76 -28.01 25.26
CA ASN A 727 32.28 -26.65 25.19
C ASN A 727 31.76 -25.75 26.33
N SER A 728 31.85 -26.22 27.56
CA SER A 728 31.43 -25.47 28.75
C SER A 728 32.54 -24.54 29.26
N PRO A 729 32.22 -23.45 30.01
CA PRO A 729 33.24 -22.54 30.52
C PRO A 729 34.30 -23.30 31.34
N TYR A 730 35.59 -23.08 31.02
CA TYR A 730 36.69 -23.90 31.57
C TYR A 730 36.79 -23.86 33.09
N ILE A 731 36.33 -22.78 33.74
CA ILE A 731 36.33 -22.61 35.19
C ILE A 731 35.38 -23.57 35.93
N TYR A 732 34.41 -24.15 35.22
CA TYR A 732 33.44 -25.08 35.79
C TYR A 732 33.77 -26.52 35.40
N ASP A 733 33.53 -27.43 36.33
CA ASP A 733 33.30 -28.83 36.04
C ASP A 733 31.78 -29.07 36.00
N LEU A 734 31.27 -29.54 34.87
CA LEU A 734 29.84 -29.69 34.64
C LEU A 734 29.52 -31.14 34.32
N GLN A 735 28.47 -31.65 34.96
CA GLN A 735 27.96 -32.98 34.71
C GLN A 735 26.44 -32.99 34.67
N LEU A 736 25.87 -33.75 33.74
CA LEU A 736 24.46 -34.15 33.83
C LEU A 736 24.35 -35.51 34.51
N VAL A 737 23.45 -35.58 35.49
CA VAL A 737 23.18 -36.80 36.26
C VAL A 737 21.69 -37.12 36.24
N GLN A 738 21.38 -38.40 36.40
CA GLN A 738 20.02 -38.88 36.59
C GLN A 738 19.82 -39.21 38.09
N PRO A 739 19.34 -38.26 38.92
CA PRO A 739 19.20 -38.48 40.35
C PRO A 739 18.17 -39.56 40.71
N ASN A 740 17.20 -39.81 39.83
CA ASN A 740 16.19 -40.87 39.94
C ASN A 740 15.61 -41.19 38.54
N ALA A 741 14.74 -42.19 38.43
CA ALA A 741 14.18 -42.65 37.16
C ALA A 741 13.39 -41.58 36.36
N ASN A 742 13.08 -40.43 36.95
CA ASN A 742 12.12 -39.45 36.45
C ASN A 742 12.69 -38.02 36.33
N ALA A 743 14.00 -37.82 36.54
CA ALA A 743 14.58 -36.48 36.55
C ALA A 743 16.00 -36.44 35.97
N ILE A 744 16.41 -35.24 35.54
CA ILE A 744 17.78 -34.90 35.14
C ILE A 744 18.22 -33.67 35.92
N ASP A 745 19.42 -33.74 36.51
CA ASP A 745 20.06 -32.62 37.21
C ASP A 745 21.35 -32.20 36.49
N LEU A 746 21.61 -30.89 36.48
CA LEU A 746 22.90 -30.31 36.15
C LEU A 746 23.67 -30.07 37.46
N VAL A 747 24.80 -30.75 37.61
CA VAL A 747 25.75 -30.54 38.70
C VAL A 747 26.86 -29.64 38.17
N LEU A 748 27.15 -28.59 38.92
CA LEU A 748 28.25 -27.68 38.67
C LEU A 748 29.15 -27.63 39.88
N ASP A 749 30.44 -27.85 39.65
CA ASP A 749 31.51 -27.56 40.58
C ASP A 749 32.41 -26.46 40.02
N VAL A 750 32.90 -25.59 40.91
CA VAL A 750 33.89 -24.57 40.54
C VAL A 750 35.27 -25.21 40.70
N LYS A 751 36.04 -25.25 39.61
CA LYS A 751 37.38 -25.85 39.64
C LYS A 751 38.26 -25.08 40.62
N THR A 752 38.92 -25.83 41.49
CA THR A 752 39.96 -25.31 42.37
C THR A 752 41.13 -24.74 41.58
N ALA A 753 41.90 -23.86 42.22
CA ALA A 753 43.14 -23.33 41.64
C ALA A 753 44.11 -24.45 41.15
N SER A 754 44.10 -25.60 41.83
CA SER A 754 44.90 -26.77 41.43
C SER A 754 44.37 -27.43 40.15
N GLU A 755 43.05 -27.56 40.00
CA GLU A 755 42.42 -28.14 38.80
C GLU A 755 42.54 -27.22 37.59
N LEU A 756 42.63 -25.91 37.83
CA LEU A 756 42.93 -24.90 36.81
C LEU A 756 44.42 -24.82 36.45
N GLY A 757 45.29 -25.46 37.24
CA GLY A 757 46.75 -25.42 37.04
C GLY A 757 47.40 -24.08 37.39
N LEU A 758 46.77 -23.28 38.26
CA LEU A 758 47.26 -21.96 38.65
C LEU A 758 48.49 -22.06 39.55
N ASN A 759 49.46 -21.17 39.34
CA ASN A 759 50.63 -21.06 40.23
C ASN A 759 50.28 -20.37 41.56
N THR A 760 51.21 -20.36 42.53
CA THR A 760 50.96 -19.82 43.88
C THR A 760 50.46 -18.38 43.89
N ARG A 761 50.92 -17.53 42.97
CA ARG A 761 50.50 -16.12 42.90
C ARG A 761 49.10 -16.00 42.30
N GLU A 762 48.83 -16.73 41.22
CA GLU A 762 47.50 -16.78 40.58
C GLU A 762 46.44 -17.37 41.52
N ALA A 763 46.75 -18.46 42.22
CA ALA A 763 45.86 -19.09 43.20
C ALA A 763 45.49 -18.14 44.34
N SER A 764 46.42 -17.28 44.78
CA SER A 764 46.16 -16.28 45.82
C SER A 764 45.22 -15.15 45.37
N ALA A 765 45.17 -14.87 44.07
CA ALA A 765 44.23 -13.93 43.48
C ALA A 765 42.89 -14.57 43.12
N TYR A 766 42.87 -15.87 42.80
CA TYR A 766 41.68 -16.60 42.35
C TYR A 766 40.51 -16.55 43.34
N GLY A 767 40.77 -16.68 44.66
CA GLY A 767 39.70 -16.60 45.67
C GLY A 767 39.17 -15.18 45.94
N ALA A 768 39.78 -14.16 45.34
CA ALA A 768 39.39 -12.75 45.47
C ALA A 768 38.61 -12.21 44.26
N VAL A 769 38.53 -13.01 43.18
CA VAL A 769 37.77 -12.76 41.94
C VAL A 769 36.61 -13.75 41.90
#